data_AF-A0A399ZXV5-F1
#
_entry.id   AF-A0A399ZXV5-F1
#
_cell.length_a   1.000
_cell.length_b   1.000
_cell.length_c   1.000
_cell.angle_alpha   90.00
_cell.angle_beta   90.00
_cell.angle_gamma   90.00
#
_symmetry.space_group_name_H-M   'P 1'
#
loop_
_entity.id
_entity.type
_entity.pdbx_description
1 polymer ?
#
loop_
_entity_poly.entity_id
_entity_poly.type
_entity_poly.pdbx_seq_one_letter_code
_entity_poly.pdbx_strand_id
1 'polypeptide(L)'
;MVNNAWRIVNCEQNRAAVVALARAGRVPQRATMPALDTSLRWLLVFVMVVLTLPWPTPVFAQAAPSDYPLERCARGAFSTEEDFVMQEGEAYDGDPYVSDGDVLSLDGQVCARNQDLLVPFFTGRYIPDLGLDALDILDTEHRLVAFSTELDDPDGSFTAGDLLFTNGAIIPNFALVMHFGIDHDIGLDAVQIMGAWENVRAFANGIAGYGRGRFIENPDLLKELLAEYKVDIWFSVEQTFGPADGPIILDGDLLAATGTVIAKQNSLLGASIPAGIPIRGVDFGLDAVATERTLSRRVGLTRLRQSTEILYRAAVAFTDGDVLRLGGAVETPNEVLVNPFHPAADFLGLDALTGTQPFPEPEPMITNIGGKSVWDMAGGVVVPGDPGSGLYVPPAGQPQQPFGMFVPIDGYVPAGVYEFRVAFRKAGDPIPPPGTAAGIRTSWTVQHWTGSGCEDMMAPYTDDGSGWFKNSEYRQHRYIDGFCPDSGVILAVWDTLNDPNVTDKDGHYVIWLEWRMAPAGPAIRETMEHHVQLDNTLPDVSQIELRTLEGEEVEPCGGAGSGVHQFEVFGEIHDDYFGGYRIRVAGGNPPGNVFYGWHNWWDGSPYVANLNNQGTTPAGLQLLRPIDMNDLGASFTNCCYLLEVWASDVSIRHSFDSYHANPTTPVWPSKFLTFAAAP
;
A
#
# COMPACT_ATOMS: atom_id res chain seq x y z
N MET A 1 -30.07 31.75 -10.96
CA MET A 1 -31.12 32.78 -11.13
C MET A 1 -32.47 32.20 -10.73
N VAL A 2 -32.91 32.39 -9.49
CA VAL A 2 -34.31 32.64 -9.09
C VAL A 2 -34.20 33.40 -7.75
N ASN A 3 -34.59 34.66 -7.77
CA ASN A 3 -34.76 35.48 -6.57
C ASN A 3 -36.01 35.01 -5.83
N ASN A 4 -35.93 34.84 -4.51
CA ASN A 4 -37.08 35.10 -3.65
C ASN A 4 -36.63 35.71 -2.32
N ALA A 5 -37.15 36.90 -2.09
CA ALA A 5 -36.84 37.79 -0.99
C ALA A 5 -37.57 37.35 0.27
N TRP A 6 -36.84 37.22 1.38
CA TRP A 6 -37.42 37.31 2.71
C TRP A 6 -37.30 38.75 3.22
N ARG A 7 -38.43 39.47 3.16
CA ARG A 7 -38.68 40.66 3.97
C ARG A 7 -39.16 40.19 5.34
N ILE A 8 -38.39 40.45 6.39
CA ILE A 8 -38.93 40.54 7.75
C ILE A 8 -38.65 41.95 8.26
N VAL A 9 -39.69 42.52 8.84
CA VAL A 9 -39.91 43.90 9.23
C VAL A 9 -38.98 44.30 10.40
N ASN A 10 -38.49 45.55 10.32
CA ASN A 10 -37.68 46.24 11.31
C ASN A 10 -38.28 46.26 12.72
N CYS A 11 -37.42 46.17 13.73
CA CYS A 11 -37.54 46.91 14.99
C CYS A 11 -36.21 47.66 15.27
N GLU A 12 -36.29 48.99 15.20
CA GLU A 12 -35.37 49.98 15.78
C GLU A 12 -35.17 49.72 17.29
N GLN A 13 -34.15 50.16 18.05
CA GLN A 13 -33.05 51.12 17.92
C GLN A 13 -32.16 50.89 19.17
N ASN A 14 -30.83 51.02 19.06
CA ASN A 14 -29.95 51.81 19.94
C ASN A 14 -28.48 51.39 19.79
N ARG A 15 -27.67 52.28 19.19
CA ARG A 15 -26.21 52.25 19.27
C ARG A 15 -25.67 53.69 19.29
N ALA A 16 -24.88 53.98 20.32
CA ALA A 16 -23.87 55.02 20.42
C ALA A 16 -22.77 54.44 21.32
N ALA A 17 -21.46 54.66 21.18
CA ALA A 17 -20.57 55.29 20.20
C ALA A 17 -19.15 54.74 20.54
N VAL A 18 -18.31 54.37 19.56
CA VAL A 18 -17.05 55.03 19.12
C VAL A 18 -16.01 55.22 20.27
N VAL A 19 -14.74 54.75 20.26
CA VAL A 19 -13.53 55.14 19.49
C VAL A 19 -12.40 54.19 19.97
N ALA A 20 -11.78 53.35 19.13
CA ALA A 20 -10.58 53.54 18.29
C ALA A 20 -9.20 53.36 18.97
N LEU A 21 -8.35 52.66 18.20
CA LEU A 21 -6.96 52.25 18.41
C LEU A 21 -5.94 53.40 18.44
N ALA A 22 -4.80 53.15 19.08
CA ALA A 22 -3.43 53.31 18.52
C ALA A 22 -2.39 52.82 19.56
N ARG A 23 -1.64 51.74 19.32
CA ARG A 23 -0.35 51.57 18.60
C ARG A 23 0.92 51.89 19.42
N ALA A 24 1.76 50.85 19.48
CA ALA A 24 3.23 50.82 19.39
C ALA A 24 4.10 51.29 20.58
N GLY A 25 5.02 50.39 20.98
CA GLY A 25 6.20 50.72 21.77
C GLY A 25 6.94 49.50 22.31
N ARG A 26 7.83 48.89 21.51
CA ARG A 26 8.84 47.92 21.96
C ARG A 26 9.96 48.65 22.73
N VAL A 27 10.40 48.08 23.86
CA VAL A 27 11.74 48.27 24.44
C VAL A 27 12.22 46.90 24.98
N PRO A 28 13.46 46.47 24.72
CA PRO A 28 13.97 45.18 25.19
C PRO A 28 14.54 45.28 26.61
N GLN A 29 14.24 44.30 27.47
CA GLN A 29 14.90 44.15 28.76
C GLN A 29 16.12 43.21 28.63
N ARG A 30 17.24 43.70 29.17
CA ARG A 30 18.47 42.96 29.46
C ARG A 30 18.17 41.83 30.44
N ALA A 31 18.51 40.60 30.08
CA ALA A 31 18.67 39.49 31.02
C ALA A 31 20.15 39.38 31.41
N THR A 32 20.43 39.53 32.69
CA THR A 32 21.71 39.28 33.34
C THR A 32 21.89 37.78 33.60
N MET A 33 23.02 37.22 33.17
CA MET A 33 23.45 35.86 33.50
C MET A 33 23.80 35.72 35.00
N PRO A 34 23.34 34.69 35.71
CA PRO A 34 23.95 34.26 36.96
C PRO A 34 25.10 33.26 36.71
N ALA A 35 26.04 33.27 37.65
CA ALA A 35 27.34 32.61 37.62
C ALA A 35 27.27 31.08 37.51
N LEU A 36 28.29 30.50 36.85
CA LEU A 36 28.51 29.06 36.70
C LEU A 36 28.68 28.37 38.07
N ASP A 37 27.87 27.33 38.25
CA ASP A 37 27.86 26.45 39.40
C ASP A 37 28.98 25.40 39.32
N THR A 38 29.62 25.19 40.46
CA THR A 38 30.71 24.23 40.76
C THR A 38 30.36 22.76 40.50
N SER A 39 29.10 22.44 40.21
CA SER A 39 28.59 21.13 39.82
C SER A 39 29.01 20.68 38.40
N LEU A 40 29.32 21.61 37.49
CA LEU A 40 29.74 21.30 36.12
C LEU A 40 31.19 20.78 36.02
N ARG A 41 32.03 21.09 37.03
CA ARG A 41 33.43 20.63 37.08
C ARG A 41 33.57 19.15 37.46
N TRP A 42 32.67 18.63 38.29
CA TRP A 42 32.68 17.19 38.63
C TRP A 42 32.11 16.32 37.53
N LEU A 43 31.15 16.83 36.75
CA LEU A 43 30.60 16.15 35.57
C LEU A 43 31.66 15.94 34.48
N LEU A 44 32.48 16.95 34.21
CA LEU A 44 33.56 16.87 33.21
C LEU A 44 34.71 15.93 33.62
N VAL A 45 35.02 15.85 34.92
CA VAL A 45 36.03 14.91 35.43
C VAL A 45 35.51 13.46 35.39
N PHE A 46 34.22 13.23 35.67
CA PHE A 46 33.63 11.90 35.56
C PHE A 46 33.57 11.41 34.10
N VAL A 47 33.25 12.31 33.16
CA VAL A 47 33.24 12.01 31.71
C VAL A 47 34.65 11.68 31.20
N MET A 48 35.71 12.37 31.65
CA MET A 48 37.08 12.03 31.25
C MET A 48 37.61 10.72 31.86
N VAL A 49 37.18 10.35 33.08
CA VAL A 49 37.58 9.08 33.70
C VAL A 49 36.87 7.88 33.06
N VAL A 50 35.61 8.05 32.64
CA VAL A 50 34.88 7.00 31.88
C VAL A 50 35.43 6.83 30.46
N LEU A 51 35.97 7.89 29.85
CA LEU A 51 36.61 7.85 28.52
C LEU A 51 38.04 7.27 28.51
N THR A 52 38.64 7.00 29.67
CA THR A 52 40.01 6.45 29.77
C THR A 52 40.08 5.03 30.33
N LEU A 53 38.93 4.44 30.68
CA LEU A 53 38.84 3.02 30.96
C LEU A 53 38.91 2.26 29.62
N PRO A 54 39.84 1.29 29.46
CA PRO A 54 39.82 0.42 28.30
C PRO A 54 38.52 -0.38 28.33
N TRP A 55 37.59 -0.03 27.45
CA TRP A 55 36.43 -0.89 27.19
C TRP A 55 36.99 -2.22 26.70
N PRO A 56 36.50 -3.37 27.20
CA PRO A 56 36.84 -4.64 26.59
C PRO A 56 36.41 -4.55 25.13
N THR A 57 37.36 -4.41 24.22
CA THR A 57 37.09 -4.62 22.80
C THR A 57 36.51 -6.02 22.71
N PRO A 58 35.28 -6.22 22.21
CA PRO A 58 34.80 -7.56 21.91
C PRO A 58 35.87 -8.20 21.02
N VAL A 59 36.50 -9.25 21.54
CA VAL A 59 37.32 -10.12 20.73
C VAL A 59 36.32 -10.88 19.88
N PHE A 60 35.99 -10.31 18.73
CA PHE A 60 35.37 -11.11 17.68
C PHE A 60 36.39 -12.19 17.36
N ALA A 61 35.99 -13.45 17.56
CA ALA A 61 36.70 -14.55 16.95
C ALA A 61 36.60 -14.30 15.44
N GLN A 62 37.66 -13.74 14.86
CA GLN A 62 37.85 -13.79 13.41
C GLN A 62 37.97 -15.28 13.08
N ALA A 63 36.88 -15.89 12.63
CA ALA A 63 36.98 -17.04 11.75
C ALA A 63 37.95 -16.65 10.63
N ALA A 64 38.86 -17.55 10.27
CA ALA A 64 39.78 -17.32 9.16
C ALA A 64 38.97 -16.87 7.93
N PRO A 65 39.42 -15.87 7.14
CA PRO A 65 38.72 -15.52 5.91
C PRO A 65 38.69 -16.76 5.02
N SER A 66 37.51 -17.32 4.80
CA SER A 66 37.31 -18.26 3.71
C SER A 66 37.53 -17.49 2.41
N ASP A 67 38.45 -17.98 1.59
CA ASP A 67 38.99 -17.28 0.41
C ASP A 67 38.11 -17.56 -0.83
N TYR A 68 36.78 -17.45 -0.68
CA TYR A 68 35.84 -17.68 -1.77
C TYR A 68 35.55 -16.37 -2.55
N PRO A 69 35.40 -16.45 -3.89
CA PRO A 69 35.34 -15.29 -4.78
C PRO A 69 33.91 -14.73 -4.93
N LEU A 70 33.29 -14.29 -3.84
CA LEU A 70 31.91 -13.79 -3.84
C LEU A 70 31.70 -12.60 -4.78
N GLU A 71 32.75 -11.83 -5.09
CA GLU A 71 32.70 -10.73 -6.04
C GLU A 71 32.27 -11.14 -7.45
N ARG A 72 32.43 -12.42 -7.83
CA ARG A 72 31.92 -12.95 -9.11
C ARG A 72 30.38 -12.90 -9.18
N CYS A 73 29.73 -12.95 -8.02
CA CYS A 73 28.28 -12.89 -7.85
C CYS A 73 27.76 -11.47 -7.57
N ALA A 74 28.60 -10.44 -7.65
CA ALA A 74 28.17 -9.04 -7.50
C ALA A 74 27.11 -8.63 -8.55
N ARG A 75 27.05 -9.36 -9.66
CA ARG A 75 26.07 -9.19 -10.73
C ARG A 75 24.79 -10.01 -10.55
N GLY A 76 24.54 -10.51 -9.35
CA GLY A 76 23.43 -11.40 -9.08
C GLY A 76 23.92 -12.84 -8.98
N ALA A 77 23.19 -13.61 -8.20
CA ALA A 77 23.50 -14.99 -7.89
C ALA A 77 22.24 -15.81 -7.68
N PHE A 78 22.39 -17.12 -7.69
CA PHE A 78 21.33 -18.07 -7.41
C PHE A 78 21.87 -19.34 -6.75
N SER A 79 20.95 -20.16 -6.24
CA SER A 79 21.15 -21.56 -5.86
C SER A 79 20.16 -22.44 -6.64
N THR A 80 20.38 -23.75 -6.69
CA THR A 80 19.53 -24.71 -7.42
C THR A 80 18.91 -25.70 -6.44
N GLU A 81 17.70 -26.20 -6.74
CA GLU A 81 17.02 -27.27 -5.96
C GLU A 81 17.80 -28.59 -5.94
N GLU A 82 18.59 -28.84 -6.98
CA GLU A 82 19.24 -30.14 -7.19
C GLU A 82 20.74 -30.00 -7.36
N ASP A 83 21.47 -30.88 -6.67
CA ASP A 83 22.90 -31.07 -6.86
C ASP A 83 23.23 -31.42 -8.32
N PHE A 84 24.40 -30.96 -8.77
CA PHE A 84 24.92 -31.37 -10.07
C PHE A 84 26.44 -31.40 -10.12
N VAL A 85 26.97 -31.87 -11.26
CA VAL A 85 28.41 -31.87 -11.53
C VAL A 85 28.66 -31.03 -12.77
N MET A 86 29.52 -30.02 -12.64
CA MET A 86 30.01 -29.21 -13.75
C MET A 86 30.80 -30.10 -14.72
N GLN A 87 30.39 -30.14 -16.00
CA GLN A 87 31.14 -30.90 -17.02
C GLN A 87 32.27 -30.09 -17.65
N GLU A 88 32.15 -28.77 -17.63
CA GLU A 88 33.15 -27.84 -18.16
C GLU A 88 33.36 -26.66 -17.19
N GLY A 89 34.51 -26.00 -17.32
CA GLY A 89 34.94 -24.99 -16.36
C GLY A 89 35.71 -25.57 -15.17
N GLU A 90 36.08 -24.70 -14.23
CA GLU A 90 36.75 -25.09 -12.99
C GLU A 90 36.21 -24.19 -11.86
N ALA A 91 35.62 -24.79 -10.84
CA ALA A 91 35.23 -24.09 -9.61
C ALA A 91 36.48 -23.51 -8.93
N TYR A 92 36.30 -22.51 -8.07
CA TYR A 92 37.43 -21.79 -7.48
C TYR A 92 38.33 -22.67 -6.58
N ASP A 93 37.79 -23.78 -6.08
CA ASP A 93 38.44 -24.80 -5.26
C ASP A 93 38.83 -26.07 -6.04
N GLY A 94 38.48 -26.15 -7.33
CA GLY A 94 38.73 -27.29 -8.21
C GLY A 94 37.77 -28.48 -8.05
N ASP A 95 36.75 -28.41 -7.18
CA ASP A 95 35.74 -29.47 -7.07
C ASP A 95 34.60 -29.24 -8.08
N PRO A 96 34.37 -30.16 -9.04
CA PRO A 96 33.31 -29.99 -10.04
C PRO A 96 31.91 -30.28 -9.49
N TYR A 97 31.77 -30.89 -8.31
CA TYR A 97 30.47 -31.05 -7.67
C TYR A 97 29.95 -29.70 -7.21
N VAL A 98 28.67 -29.43 -7.46
CA VAL A 98 27.95 -28.24 -7.04
C VAL A 98 26.75 -28.72 -6.24
N SER A 99 26.67 -28.30 -5.00
CA SER A 99 25.53 -28.59 -4.14
C SER A 99 24.37 -27.63 -4.41
N ASP A 100 23.16 -28.09 -4.12
CA ASP A 100 21.94 -27.28 -3.95
C ASP A 100 22.09 -26.04 -3.02
N GLY A 101 23.12 -26.01 -2.18
CA GLY A 101 23.48 -24.90 -1.30
C GLY A 101 24.65 -24.02 -1.75
N ASP A 102 25.16 -24.19 -2.96
CA ASP A 102 26.25 -23.37 -3.48
C ASP A 102 25.75 -22.07 -4.13
N VAL A 103 26.49 -20.97 -3.93
CA VAL A 103 26.15 -19.67 -4.53
C VAL A 103 26.76 -19.57 -5.93
N LEU A 104 25.89 -19.50 -6.94
CA LEU A 104 26.23 -19.56 -8.36
C LEU A 104 26.05 -18.21 -9.04
N SER A 105 26.98 -17.84 -9.92
CA SER A 105 26.86 -16.65 -10.75
C SER A 105 26.08 -16.92 -12.04
N LEU A 106 25.52 -15.85 -12.61
CA LEU A 106 24.83 -15.88 -13.91
C LEU A 106 25.77 -16.19 -15.11
N ASP A 107 27.08 -16.23 -14.89
CA ASP A 107 28.09 -16.47 -15.93
C ASP A 107 28.89 -17.77 -15.75
N GLY A 108 28.38 -18.70 -14.93
CA GLY A 108 28.93 -20.06 -14.84
C GLY A 108 30.08 -20.21 -13.85
N GLN A 109 30.06 -19.45 -12.75
CA GLN A 109 31.08 -19.51 -11.70
C GLN A 109 30.46 -19.87 -10.34
N VAL A 110 31.13 -20.77 -9.62
CA VAL A 110 30.84 -20.99 -8.19
C VAL A 110 31.48 -19.84 -7.41
N CYS A 111 30.66 -19.07 -6.70
CA CYS A 111 31.08 -17.89 -5.94
C CYS A 111 31.37 -18.21 -4.49
N ALA A 112 30.59 -19.11 -3.89
CA ALA A 112 30.76 -19.60 -2.52
C ALA A 112 30.19 -21.02 -2.44
N ARG A 113 30.76 -21.86 -1.59
CA ARG A 113 30.17 -23.13 -1.22
C ARG A 113 29.16 -22.97 -0.09
N ASN A 114 28.22 -23.90 0.06
CA ASN A 114 27.36 -23.95 1.23
C ASN A 114 28.17 -23.88 2.55
N GLN A 115 29.25 -24.66 2.60
CA GLN A 115 30.15 -24.72 3.74
C GLN A 115 30.87 -23.39 4.02
N ASP A 116 31.12 -22.57 3.00
CA ASP A 116 31.74 -21.25 3.19
C ASP A 116 30.83 -20.30 3.96
N LEU A 117 29.52 -20.39 3.73
CA LEU A 117 28.51 -19.57 4.41
C LEU A 117 28.32 -20.02 5.87
N LEU A 118 28.45 -21.33 6.11
CA LEU A 118 28.23 -21.96 7.42
C LEU A 118 29.42 -21.84 8.40
N VAL A 119 30.61 -21.42 7.94
CA VAL A 119 31.83 -21.30 8.77
C VAL A 119 31.60 -20.68 10.17
N PRO A 120 30.87 -19.55 10.32
CA PRO A 120 30.68 -18.92 11.63
C PRO A 120 29.98 -19.82 12.66
N PHE A 121 29.12 -20.72 12.20
CA PHE A 121 28.26 -21.56 13.05
C PHE A 121 28.92 -22.89 13.42
N PHE A 122 30.00 -23.28 12.72
CA PHE A 122 30.65 -24.58 12.89
C PHE A 122 32.10 -24.49 13.40
N THR A 123 32.42 -23.45 14.16
CA THR A 123 33.77 -23.25 14.72
C THR A 123 34.26 -24.48 15.51
N GLY A 124 35.26 -25.17 14.96
CA GLY A 124 35.90 -26.33 15.59
C GLY A 124 35.16 -27.66 15.41
N ARG A 125 34.14 -27.72 14.56
CA ARG A 125 33.39 -28.94 14.19
C ARG A 125 33.35 -29.14 12.67
N TYR A 126 32.89 -30.32 12.24
CA TYR A 126 32.63 -30.61 10.83
C TYR A 126 31.51 -29.71 10.32
N ILE A 127 31.68 -29.13 9.14
CA ILE A 127 30.68 -28.29 8.48
C ILE A 127 29.93 -29.20 7.50
N PRO A 128 28.67 -29.59 7.79
CA PRO A 128 27.87 -30.34 6.85
C PRO A 128 27.49 -29.46 5.66
N ASP A 129 27.06 -30.13 4.60
CA ASP A 129 26.24 -29.49 3.56
C ASP A 129 24.79 -29.49 4.03
N LEU A 130 24.16 -28.32 4.08
CA LEU A 130 22.79 -28.14 4.57
C LEU A 130 21.85 -27.57 3.52
N GLY A 131 22.29 -27.44 2.26
CA GLY A 131 21.53 -26.77 1.20
C GLY A 131 21.33 -25.28 1.47
N LEU A 132 20.71 -24.59 0.51
CA LEU A 132 20.26 -23.20 0.67
C LEU A 132 18.83 -23.10 0.22
N ASP A 133 17.99 -22.60 1.10
CA ASP A 133 16.56 -22.40 0.85
C ASP A 133 16.23 -20.91 0.67
N ALA A 134 17.15 -20.01 1.06
CA ALA A 134 17.01 -18.59 0.77
C ALA A 134 18.37 -17.91 0.70
N LEU A 135 18.51 -16.89 -0.15
CA LEU A 135 19.78 -16.16 -0.32
C LEU A 135 19.59 -14.68 -0.61
N ASP A 136 20.36 -13.86 0.10
CA ASP A 136 20.50 -12.44 -0.19
C ASP A 136 21.92 -11.90 0.04
N ILE A 137 22.60 -11.51 -1.05
CA ILE A 137 23.97 -10.97 -0.99
C ILE A 137 23.90 -9.47 -0.63
N LEU A 138 24.40 -9.13 0.56
CA LEU A 138 24.32 -7.77 1.11
C LEU A 138 25.58 -6.95 0.83
N ASP A 139 26.73 -7.60 0.78
CA ASP A 139 28.03 -6.94 0.58
C ASP A 139 29.10 -7.93 0.11
N THR A 140 29.47 -7.85 -1.17
CA THR A 140 30.51 -8.74 -1.71
C THR A 140 31.91 -8.41 -1.19
N GLU A 141 32.20 -7.15 -0.86
CA GLU A 141 33.53 -6.74 -0.37
C GLU A 141 33.81 -7.30 1.03
N HIS A 142 32.80 -7.28 1.90
CA HIS A 142 32.89 -7.80 3.26
C HIS A 142 32.34 -9.22 3.41
N ARG A 143 31.95 -9.87 2.29
CA ARG A 143 31.35 -11.20 2.24
C ARG A 143 30.16 -11.38 3.19
N LEU A 144 29.31 -10.36 3.25
CA LEU A 144 28.10 -10.37 4.07
C LEU A 144 26.93 -10.89 3.24
N VAL A 145 26.42 -12.06 3.64
CA VAL A 145 25.31 -12.76 3.01
C VAL A 145 24.30 -13.08 4.10
N ALA A 146 23.02 -12.86 3.81
CA ALA A 146 21.90 -13.37 4.59
C ALA A 146 21.33 -14.59 3.86
N PHE A 147 21.04 -15.68 4.57
CA PHE A 147 20.64 -16.93 3.95
C PHE A 147 19.84 -17.83 4.91
N SER A 148 19.10 -18.78 4.37
CA SER A 148 18.50 -19.90 5.10
C SER A 148 19.05 -21.21 4.55
N THR A 149 18.87 -22.30 5.28
CA THR A 149 19.33 -23.65 4.88
C THR A 149 18.15 -24.59 4.77
N GLU A 150 18.20 -25.54 3.85
CA GLU A 150 17.18 -26.59 3.69
C GLU A 150 17.10 -27.51 4.93
N LEU A 151 18.25 -27.74 5.59
CA LEU A 151 18.35 -28.67 6.71
C LEU A 151 18.70 -27.97 8.04
N ASP A 152 18.11 -28.45 9.13
CA ASP A 152 18.46 -28.05 10.50
C ASP A 152 19.95 -28.31 10.81
N ASP A 153 20.55 -27.50 11.70
CA ASP A 153 21.83 -27.86 12.32
C ASP A 153 21.66 -29.18 13.10
N PRO A 154 22.47 -30.21 12.84
CA PRO A 154 22.40 -31.48 13.58
C PRO A 154 22.50 -31.35 15.11
N ASP A 155 23.16 -30.31 15.62
CA ASP A 155 23.27 -30.04 17.06
C ASP A 155 22.20 -29.07 17.60
N GLY A 156 21.31 -28.56 16.73
CA GLY A 156 20.17 -27.71 17.07
C GLY A 156 20.51 -26.27 17.44
N SER A 157 21.62 -25.71 16.91
CA SER A 157 21.94 -24.29 17.17
C SER A 157 21.06 -23.32 16.37
N PHE A 158 20.57 -23.75 15.21
CA PHE A 158 19.58 -23.10 14.37
C PHE A 158 18.74 -24.17 13.65
N THR A 159 17.64 -23.75 13.03
CA THR A 159 16.73 -24.59 12.24
C THR A 159 16.67 -24.11 10.80
N ALA A 160 16.12 -24.92 9.89
CA ALA A 160 16.06 -24.67 8.45
C ALA A 160 15.39 -23.32 8.09
N GLY A 161 14.37 -22.90 8.85
CA GLY A 161 13.71 -21.61 8.63
C GLY A 161 14.38 -20.38 9.28
N ASP A 162 15.47 -20.56 10.03
CA ASP A 162 16.16 -19.45 10.69
C ASP A 162 16.98 -18.65 9.67
N LEU A 163 16.83 -17.32 9.66
CA LEU A 163 17.64 -16.44 8.82
C LEU A 163 19.03 -16.23 9.41
N LEU A 164 20.04 -16.77 8.73
CA LEU A 164 21.45 -16.74 9.09
C LEU A 164 22.19 -15.61 8.37
N PHE A 165 23.29 -15.15 8.97
CA PHE A 165 24.21 -14.20 8.34
C PHE A 165 25.64 -14.71 8.44
N THR A 166 26.46 -14.49 7.40
CA THR A 166 27.88 -14.89 7.39
C THR A 166 28.76 -14.18 8.44
N ASN A 167 28.22 -13.21 9.17
CA ASN A 167 28.85 -12.61 10.34
C ASN A 167 28.47 -13.31 11.67
N GLY A 168 27.70 -14.41 11.61
CA GLY A 168 27.28 -15.22 12.75
C GLY A 168 25.96 -14.79 13.40
N ALA A 169 25.24 -13.80 12.86
CA ALA A 169 23.91 -13.43 13.36
C ALA A 169 22.87 -14.50 12.98
N ILE A 170 21.85 -14.65 13.83
CA ILE A 170 20.73 -15.56 13.63
C ILE A 170 19.44 -14.84 14.02
N ILE A 171 18.49 -14.73 13.08
CA ILE A 171 17.12 -14.32 13.34
C ILE A 171 16.26 -15.58 13.25
N PRO A 172 15.65 -16.04 14.36
CA PRO A 172 14.89 -17.27 14.31
C PRO A 172 13.62 -17.12 13.47
N ASN A 173 13.20 -18.17 12.76
CA ASN A 173 12.01 -18.17 11.88
C ASN A 173 10.77 -17.62 12.61
N PHE A 174 10.58 -18.07 13.84
CA PHE A 174 9.53 -17.62 14.74
C PHE A 174 9.42 -16.09 14.85
N ALA A 175 10.55 -15.36 14.89
CA ALA A 175 10.53 -13.90 14.96
C ALA A 175 10.09 -13.24 13.64
N LEU A 176 10.27 -13.90 12.50
CA LEU A 176 9.77 -13.46 11.20
C LEU A 176 8.25 -13.66 11.09
N VAL A 177 7.74 -14.80 11.59
CA VAL A 177 6.35 -15.25 11.33
C VAL A 177 5.34 -14.94 12.44
N MET A 178 5.78 -14.59 13.66
CA MET A 178 4.88 -14.40 14.82
C MET A 178 3.73 -13.41 14.59
N HIS A 179 3.94 -12.37 13.76
CA HIS A 179 2.96 -11.32 13.51
C HIS A 179 1.82 -11.78 12.58
N PHE A 180 1.98 -12.94 11.96
CA PHE A 180 0.95 -13.63 11.19
C PHE A 180 0.17 -14.66 12.03
N GLY A 181 0.50 -14.77 13.33
CA GLY A 181 -0.14 -15.72 14.25
C GLY A 181 0.44 -17.13 14.18
N ILE A 182 1.63 -17.29 13.60
CA ILE A 182 2.38 -18.55 13.52
C ILE A 182 3.32 -18.62 14.71
N ASP A 183 3.23 -19.69 15.51
CA ASP A 183 3.93 -19.82 16.80
C ASP A 183 5.07 -20.84 16.81
N HIS A 184 5.44 -21.34 15.64
CA HIS A 184 6.48 -22.34 15.42
C HIS A 184 7.30 -21.99 14.17
N ASP A 185 8.40 -22.72 13.97
CA ASP A 185 9.17 -22.65 12.73
C ASP A 185 8.37 -23.30 11.58
N ILE A 186 8.28 -22.61 10.46
CA ILE A 186 7.55 -23.02 9.28
C ILE A 186 8.40 -23.00 7.99
N GLY A 187 9.73 -22.89 8.12
CA GLY A 187 10.68 -22.81 6.98
C GLY A 187 10.76 -21.43 6.33
N LEU A 188 11.66 -21.29 5.35
CA LEU A 188 12.01 -20.00 4.73
C LEU A 188 12.64 -20.18 3.32
N ASP A 189 11.83 -20.00 2.28
CA ASP A 189 12.21 -20.34 0.89
C ASP A 189 12.66 -19.12 0.08
N ALA A 190 12.47 -17.91 0.61
CA ALA A 190 12.99 -16.72 -0.04
C ALA A 190 13.24 -15.64 0.98
N VAL A 191 14.29 -14.85 0.73
CA VAL A 191 14.60 -13.70 1.56
C VAL A 191 15.17 -12.56 0.74
N GLN A 192 14.74 -11.34 1.09
CA GLN A 192 15.40 -10.14 0.66
C GLN A 192 15.34 -9.03 1.72
N ILE A 193 16.50 -8.47 2.07
CA ILE A 193 16.61 -7.37 3.00
C ILE A 193 16.36 -6.03 2.28
N MET A 194 15.31 -5.32 2.68
CA MET A 194 14.81 -4.12 2.01
C MET A 194 15.33 -2.86 2.68
N GLY A 195 15.71 -1.85 1.88
CA GLY A 195 16.15 -0.54 2.37
C GLY A 195 17.41 -0.05 1.69
N ALA A 196 17.88 1.13 2.10
CA ALA A 196 19.13 1.69 1.58
C ALA A 196 20.34 0.84 2.01
N TRP A 197 21.34 0.68 1.14
CA TRP A 197 22.47 -0.22 1.35
C TRP A 197 23.23 0.04 2.65
N GLU A 198 23.43 1.30 3.02
CA GLU A 198 24.08 1.67 4.27
C GLU A 198 23.29 1.21 5.51
N ASN A 199 21.96 1.28 5.43
CA ASN A 199 21.07 0.86 6.50
C ASN A 199 20.99 -0.66 6.60
N VAL A 200 20.91 -1.35 5.45
CA VAL A 200 20.94 -2.83 5.37
C VAL A 200 22.23 -3.37 5.99
N ARG A 201 23.38 -2.78 5.62
CA ARG A 201 24.68 -3.17 6.19
C ARG A 201 24.77 -2.85 7.68
N ALA A 202 24.26 -1.70 8.11
CA ALA A 202 24.24 -1.33 9.52
C ALA A 202 23.34 -2.28 10.34
N PHE A 203 22.17 -2.64 9.82
CA PHE A 203 21.26 -3.60 10.41
C PHE A 203 21.92 -4.98 10.57
N ALA A 204 22.41 -5.55 9.47
CA ALA A 204 23.03 -6.89 9.47
C ALA A 204 24.24 -7.00 10.42
N ASN A 205 25.03 -5.93 10.56
CA ASN A 205 26.12 -5.89 11.55
C ASN A 205 25.62 -5.65 12.98
N GLY A 206 24.56 -4.85 13.16
CA GLY A 206 23.97 -4.56 14.46
C GLY A 206 23.34 -5.79 15.11
N ILE A 207 22.62 -6.60 14.32
CA ILE A 207 21.94 -7.82 14.81
C ILE A 207 22.91 -8.90 15.27
N ALA A 208 24.16 -8.94 14.80
CA ALA A 208 25.17 -9.89 15.26
C ALA A 208 25.50 -9.73 16.76
N GLY A 209 25.21 -8.56 17.34
CA GLY A 209 25.31 -8.34 18.79
C GLY A 209 24.16 -8.97 19.60
N TYR A 210 23.15 -9.52 18.93
CA TYR A 210 21.98 -10.16 19.54
C TYR A 210 22.05 -11.66 19.27
N GLY A 211 21.98 -12.47 20.32
CA GLY A 211 21.91 -13.93 20.16
C GLY A 211 20.49 -14.37 19.81
N ARG A 212 20.37 -15.51 19.10
CA ARG A 212 19.10 -16.17 18.72
C ARG A 212 18.05 -16.17 19.86
N GLY A 213 18.46 -16.57 21.06
CA GLY A 213 17.58 -16.66 22.23
C GLY A 213 16.91 -15.33 22.62
N ARG A 214 17.54 -14.19 22.34
CA ARG A 214 16.98 -12.87 22.65
C ARG A 214 15.78 -12.52 21.77
N PHE A 215 15.79 -12.95 20.51
CA PHE A 215 14.64 -12.83 19.62
C PHE A 215 13.53 -13.79 20.04
N ILE A 216 13.84 -14.98 20.55
CA ILE A 216 12.82 -15.90 21.08
C ILE A 216 12.16 -15.32 22.35
N GLU A 217 12.96 -14.74 23.26
CA GLU A 217 12.46 -14.15 24.51
C GLU A 217 11.67 -12.85 24.29
N ASN A 218 12.04 -12.06 23.27
CA ASN A 218 11.37 -10.82 22.90
C ASN A 218 11.25 -10.70 21.38
N PRO A 219 10.27 -11.36 20.75
CA PRO A 219 10.22 -11.41 19.29
C PRO A 219 9.79 -10.06 18.64
N ASP A 220 9.13 -9.17 19.39
CA ASP A 220 8.91 -7.77 18.98
C ASP A 220 10.22 -6.99 18.74
N LEU A 221 11.36 -7.46 19.29
CA LEU A 221 12.68 -6.87 19.08
C LEU A 221 13.02 -6.75 17.60
N LEU A 222 12.67 -7.74 16.78
CA LEU A 222 12.99 -7.68 15.35
C LEU A 222 12.32 -6.46 14.72
N LYS A 223 11.03 -6.26 14.98
CA LYS A 223 10.26 -5.12 14.47
C LYS A 223 10.81 -3.77 14.95
N GLU A 224 11.28 -3.70 16.19
CA GLU A 224 11.96 -2.49 16.72
C GLU A 224 13.25 -2.18 15.94
N LEU A 225 14.08 -3.21 15.67
CA LEU A 225 15.33 -3.05 14.94
C LEU A 225 15.09 -2.70 13.47
N LEU A 226 14.13 -3.34 12.81
CA LEU A 226 13.74 -3.00 11.42
C LEU A 226 13.34 -1.51 11.32
N ALA A 227 12.55 -1.02 12.28
CA ALA A 227 12.17 0.40 12.35
C ALA A 227 13.35 1.33 12.66
N GLU A 228 14.24 0.95 13.60
CA GLU A 228 15.43 1.72 13.98
C GLU A 228 16.37 1.93 12.78
N TYR A 229 16.67 0.84 12.07
CA TYR A 229 17.58 0.86 10.93
C TYR A 229 16.89 1.31 9.64
N LYS A 230 15.56 1.47 9.63
CA LYS A 230 14.76 1.81 8.43
C LYS A 230 15.00 0.79 7.32
N VAL A 231 14.82 -0.48 7.67
CA VAL A 231 14.87 -1.63 6.79
C VAL A 231 13.61 -2.48 6.99
N ASP A 232 13.38 -3.42 6.09
CA ASP A 232 12.40 -4.51 6.27
C ASP A 232 13.02 -5.81 5.74
N ILE A 233 12.39 -6.94 6.00
CA ILE A 233 12.77 -8.24 5.44
C ILE A 233 11.56 -8.77 4.70
N TRP A 234 11.68 -8.92 3.38
CA TRP A 234 10.67 -9.60 2.57
C TRP A 234 11.03 -11.07 2.44
N PHE A 235 10.06 -11.96 2.58
CA PHE A 235 10.30 -13.39 2.62
C PHE A 235 9.06 -14.23 2.26
N SER A 236 9.25 -15.50 1.91
CA SER A 236 8.22 -16.56 1.82
C SER A 236 8.50 -17.65 2.85
N VAL A 237 7.64 -18.65 2.94
CA VAL A 237 7.73 -19.72 3.94
C VAL A 237 7.53 -21.08 3.29
N GLU A 238 8.18 -22.12 3.78
CA GLU A 238 8.12 -23.48 3.18
C GLU A 238 6.76 -24.15 3.30
N GLN A 239 6.02 -23.84 4.37
CA GLN A 239 4.73 -24.49 4.61
C GLN A 239 3.56 -23.51 4.65
N THR A 240 2.49 -23.91 3.97
CA THR A 240 1.17 -23.28 4.12
C THR A 240 0.66 -23.35 5.57
N PHE A 241 0.30 -22.20 6.13
CA PHE A 241 -0.38 -22.06 7.42
C PHE A 241 -1.83 -21.61 7.27
N GLY A 242 -2.78 -22.43 7.74
CA GLY A 242 -4.21 -22.12 7.71
C GLY A 242 -4.92 -22.44 9.03
N PRO A 243 -5.13 -21.46 9.94
CA PRO A 243 -5.94 -21.68 11.13
C PRO A 243 -7.43 -21.79 10.76
N ALA A 244 -8.20 -22.57 11.53
CA ALA A 244 -9.61 -22.87 11.22
C ALA A 244 -10.50 -21.62 11.04
N ASP A 245 -10.21 -20.54 11.77
CA ASP A 245 -10.99 -19.30 11.79
C ASP A 245 -10.16 -18.04 11.39
N GLY A 246 -9.08 -18.20 10.62
CA GLY A 246 -8.19 -17.07 10.26
C GLY A 246 -7.68 -17.06 8.82
N PRO A 247 -6.94 -16.01 8.43
CA PRO A 247 -6.39 -15.90 7.09
C PRO A 247 -5.33 -16.99 6.86
N ILE A 248 -5.36 -17.60 5.69
CA ILE A 248 -4.36 -18.56 5.25
C ILE A 248 -3.13 -17.78 4.76
N ILE A 249 -1.94 -18.21 5.21
CA ILE A 249 -0.64 -17.84 4.65
C ILE A 249 -0.19 -19.03 3.82
N LEU A 250 0.04 -18.78 2.54
CA LEU A 250 0.53 -19.75 1.59
C LEU A 250 2.05 -19.73 1.57
N ASP A 251 2.66 -20.85 1.21
CA ASP A 251 4.11 -20.88 0.95
C ASP A 251 4.47 -19.93 -0.20
N GLY A 252 3.57 -19.85 -1.18
CA GLY A 252 3.59 -18.86 -2.25
C GLY A 252 3.40 -17.39 -1.92
N ASP A 253 3.12 -17.02 -0.67
CA ASP A 253 2.87 -15.63 -0.31
C ASP A 253 4.18 -14.87 -0.05
N LEU A 254 4.30 -13.66 -0.61
CA LEU A 254 5.39 -12.76 -0.24
C LEU A 254 4.98 -11.94 1.00
N LEU A 255 5.74 -12.09 2.07
CA LEU A 255 5.51 -11.50 3.39
C LEU A 255 6.56 -10.44 3.71
N ALA A 256 6.30 -9.64 4.74
CA ALA A 256 7.27 -8.74 5.35
C ALA A 256 7.31 -8.94 6.86
N ALA A 257 8.52 -8.95 7.42
CA ALA A 257 8.77 -9.20 8.85
C ALA A 257 8.13 -8.14 9.78
N THR A 258 7.69 -7.01 9.22
CA THR A 258 6.85 -6.02 9.92
C THR A 258 5.42 -6.50 10.22
N GLY A 259 5.00 -7.65 9.68
CA GLY A 259 3.68 -8.26 9.84
C GLY A 259 2.70 -7.92 8.70
N THR A 260 3.22 -7.65 7.50
CA THR A 260 2.41 -7.27 6.33
C THR A 260 2.52 -8.34 5.26
N VAL A 261 1.40 -8.76 4.65
CA VAL A 261 1.43 -9.54 3.41
C VAL A 261 1.73 -8.59 2.25
N ILE A 262 2.90 -8.73 1.64
CA ILE A 262 3.36 -7.89 0.53
C ILE A 262 2.64 -8.27 -0.76
N ALA A 263 2.46 -9.55 -1.04
CA ALA A 263 1.61 -10.03 -2.12
C ALA A 263 1.14 -11.44 -1.83
N LYS A 264 -0.14 -11.72 -2.09
CA LYS A 264 -0.64 -13.10 -2.08
C LYS A 264 -0.18 -13.82 -3.34
N GLN A 265 0.04 -15.13 -3.29
CA GLN A 265 0.44 -15.91 -4.48
C GLN A 265 -0.53 -15.72 -5.64
N ASN A 266 -1.82 -15.56 -5.33
CA ASN A 266 -2.84 -15.33 -6.34
C ASN A 266 -2.72 -13.99 -7.09
N SER A 267 -1.93 -13.06 -6.56
CA SER A 267 -1.62 -11.76 -7.14
C SER A 267 -0.23 -11.76 -7.80
N LEU A 268 0.63 -12.71 -7.43
CA LEU A 268 1.97 -12.89 -8.01
C LEU A 268 1.91 -13.60 -9.37
N LEU A 269 0.98 -14.54 -9.55
CA LEU A 269 0.75 -15.29 -10.79
C LEU A 269 -0.63 -14.94 -11.38
N GLY A 270 -0.75 -14.85 -12.71
CA GLY A 270 -2.02 -14.54 -13.37
C GLY A 270 -3.07 -15.64 -13.25
N ALA A 271 -4.39 -15.37 -13.25
CA ALA A 271 -5.39 -16.43 -13.03
C ALA A 271 -5.60 -17.41 -14.16
N SER A 272 -4.93 -17.28 -15.31
CA SER A 272 -4.77 -18.44 -16.18
C SER A 272 -4.01 -19.57 -15.48
N ILE A 273 -3.18 -19.22 -14.50
CA ILE A 273 -2.45 -20.12 -13.61
C ILE A 273 -3.30 -20.29 -12.34
N PRO A 274 -3.58 -21.51 -11.87
CA PRO A 274 -4.48 -21.77 -10.74
C PRO A 274 -3.88 -21.45 -9.36
N ALA A 275 -3.07 -20.39 -9.23
CA ALA A 275 -2.26 -20.15 -8.03
C ALA A 275 -3.03 -19.54 -6.86
N GLY A 276 -2.86 -20.05 -5.65
CA GLY A 276 -3.54 -19.67 -4.44
C GLY A 276 -4.70 -20.60 -4.07
N ILE A 277 -4.55 -21.37 -3.00
CA ILE A 277 -5.64 -22.11 -2.36
C ILE A 277 -6.36 -21.25 -1.30
N PRO A 278 -7.65 -21.51 -1.03
CA PRO A 278 -8.56 -22.41 -1.73
C PRO A 278 -9.18 -21.77 -2.99
N ILE A 279 -8.80 -20.54 -3.36
CA ILE A 279 -9.53 -19.71 -4.32
C ILE A 279 -9.33 -20.18 -5.77
N ARG A 280 -8.07 -20.40 -6.20
CA ARG A 280 -7.71 -20.76 -7.58
C ARG A 280 -7.19 -22.19 -7.72
N GLY A 281 -6.70 -22.80 -6.64
CA GLY A 281 -6.67 -24.26 -6.48
C GLY A 281 -5.31 -24.95 -6.35
N VAL A 282 -4.19 -24.24 -6.49
CA VAL A 282 -2.84 -24.77 -6.33
C VAL A 282 -2.00 -23.78 -5.53
N ASP A 283 -1.27 -24.24 -4.54
CA ASP A 283 -0.14 -23.48 -4.00
C ASP A 283 1.11 -23.90 -4.79
N PHE A 284 1.74 -22.93 -5.43
CA PHE A 284 2.93 -23.11 -6.27
C PHE A 284 4.26 -22.95 -5.53
N GLY A 285 4.31 -22.61 -4.23
CA GLY A 285 5.56 -22.18 -3.59
C GLY A 285 6.06 -20.80 -4.05
N LEU A 286 7.12 -20.32 -3.41
CA LEU A 286 7.86 -19.11 -3.79
C LEU A 286 9.31 -19.22 -3.28
N ASP A 287 10.13 -20.00 -3.97
CA ASP A 287 11.47 -20.44 -3.51
C ASP A 287 12.59 -19.52 -4.00
N ALA A 288 12.23 -18.45 -4.69
CA ALA A 288 13.21 -17.43 -5.00
C ALA A 288 12.53 -16.09 -5.17
N VAL A 289 13.13 -15.05 -4.59
CA VAL A 289 12.65 -13.67 -4.72
C VAL A 289 13.82 -12.70 -4.83
N ALA A 290 13.77 -11.87 -5.87
CA ALA A 290 14.67 -10.72 -6.01
C ALA A 290 13.94 -9.49 -6.55
N THR A 291 14.18 -8.34 -5.92
CA THR A 291 13.69 -7.04 -6.39
C THR A 291 14.66 -5.90 -6.05
N GLU A 292 14.32 -4.68 -6.47
CA GLU A 292 15.01 -3.48 -6.02
C GLU A 292 14.83 -3.30 -4.52
N ARG A 293 15.96 -3.12 -3.80
CA ARG A 293 15.99 -2.88 -2.36
C ARG A 293 15.42 -1.50 -2.00
N THR A 294 14.10 -1.42 -1.90
CA THR A 294 13.36 -0.21 -1.55
C THR A 294 12.21 -0.54 -0.62
N LEU A 295 11.99 0.30 0.39
CA LEU A 295 10.83 0.16 1.28
C LEU A 295 9.50 0.52 0.58
N SER A 296 9.57 1.04 -0.64
CA SER A 296 8.36 1.27 -1.44
C SER A 296 7.83 -0.05 -1.99
N ARG A 297 6.78 -0.59 -1.35
CA ARG A 297 6.06 -1.78 -1.83
C ARG A 297 5.74 -1.71 -3.32
N ARG A 298 5.31 -0.54 -3.79
CA ARG A 298 5.02 -0.26 -5.20
C ARG A 298 6.23 -0.53 -6.10
N VAL A 299 7.38 0.05 -5.78
CA VAL A 299 8.58 -0.07 -6.61
C VAL A 299 9.13 -1.50 -6.53
N GLY A 300 9.15 -2.09 -5.33
CA GLY A 300 9.55 -3.48 -5.12
C GLY A 300 8.71 -4.46 -5.94
N LEU A 301 7.38 -4.36 -5.92
CA LEU A 301 6.54 -5.28 -6.69
C LEU A 301 6.68 -5.12 -8.21
N THR A 302 6.90 -3.90 -8.73
CA THR A 302 7.11 -3.69 -10.18
C THR A 302 8.40 -4.29 -10.73
N ARG A 303 9.39 -4.51 -9.86
CA ARG A 303 10.71 -5.04 -10.21
C ARG A 303 10.93 -6.45 -9.67
N LEU A 304 9.89 -7.04 -9.09
CA LEU A 304 9.93 -8.37 -8.53
C LEU A 304 10.28 -9.39 -9.62
N ARG A 305 11.21 -10.27 -9.26
CA ARG A 305 11.59 -11.50 -9.93
C ARG A 305 11.39 -12.62 -8.93
N GLN A 306 10.83 -13.71 -9.40
CA GLN A 306 10.51 -14.83 -8.54
C GLN A 306 10.64 -16.18 -9.26
N SER A 307 10.79 -17.25 -8.51
CA SER A 307 10.61 -18.64 -8.97
C SER A 307 9.56 -19.33 -8.08
N THR A 308 9.23 -20.59 -8.35
CA THR A 308 8.13 -21.30 -7.69
C THR A 308 8.48 -22.77 -7.53
N GLU A 309 8.15 -23.40 -6.40
CA GLU A 309 8.47 -24.80 -6.07
C GLU A 309 7.99 -25.82 -7.10
N ILE A 310 6.94 -25.49 -7.85
CA ILE A 310 6.38 -26.41 -8.84
C ILE A 310 6.16 -25.76 -10.20
N LEU A 311 6.52 -26.52 -11.24
CA LEU A 311 6.25 -26.15 -12.63
C LEU A 311 4.75 -26.06 -12.98
N TYR A 312 4.44 -25.27 -14.02
CA TYR A 312 3.10 -25.16 -14.60
C TYR A 312 3.11 -25.46 -16.11
N ARG A 313 2.22 -26.35 -16.56
CA ARG A 313 2.11 -26.73 -17.98
C ARG A 313 0.74 -26.39 -18.56
N ALA A 314 0.62 -25.21 -19.16
CA ALA A 314 -0.55 -24.83 -19.97
C ALA A 314 -0.18 -23.89 -21.12
N ALA A 315 -1.09 -22.99 -21.51
CA ALA A 315 -0.85 -22.01 -22.56
C ALA A 315 0.23 -20.98 -22.16
N VAL A 316 0.24 -20.59 -20.88
CA VAL A 316 1.40 -20.02 -20.20
C VAL A 316 2.07 -21.21 -19.48
N ALA A 317 3.36 -21.38 -19.67
CA ALA A 317 4.11 -22.47 -19.06
C ALA A 317 5.42 -21.91 -18.49
N PHE A 318 5.80 -22.46 -17.35
CA PHE A 318 7.08 -22.20 -16.68
C PHE A 318 7.50 -23.45 -15.90
N THR A 319 8.79 -23.56 -15.62
CA THR A 319 9.36 -24.54 -14.70
C THR A 319 9.62 -23.95 -13.33
N ASP A 320 9.91 -24.81 -12.38
CA ASP A 320 10.22 -24.55 -10.98
C ASP A 320 11.45 -23.62 -10.83
N GLY A 321 12.39 -23.74 -11.78
CA GLY A 321 13.60 -22.91 -11.82
C GLY A 321 13.61 -21.73 -12.80
N ASP A 322 12.46 -21.38 -13.40
CA ASP A 322 12.37 -20.22 -14.31
C ASP A 322 12.24 -18.91 -13.52
N VAL A 323 13.00 -17.87 -13.88
CA VAL A 323 12.80 -16.54 -13.32
C VAL A 323 11.58 -15.89 -13.96
N LEU A 324 10.54 -15.66 -13.16
CA LEU A 324 9.27 -15.08 -13.53
C LEU A 324 9.19 -13.60 -13.17
N ARG A 325 8.44 -12.86 -14.00
CA ARG A 325 7.89 -11.56 -13.63
C ARG A 325 6.54 -11.73 -12.95
N LEU A 326 6.08 -10.65 -12.31
CA LEU A 326 4.71 -10.52 -11.87
C LEU A 326 3.73 -10.91 -13.01
N GLY A 327 2.76 -11.75 -12.67
CA GLY A 327 1.81 -12.34 -13.62
C GLY A 327 2.22 -13.72 -14.15
N GLY A 328 3.44 -14.20 -13.86
CA GLY A 328 3.93 -15.53 -14.23
C GLY A 328 4.55 -15.62 -15.63
N ALA A 329 4.98 -14.49 -16.19
CA ALA A 329 5.68 -14.49 -17.47
C ALA A 329 7.17 -14.81 -17.26
N VAL A 330 7.68 -15.84 -17.95
CA VAL A 330 9.10 -16.20 -17.93
C VAL A 330 9.95 -15.05 -18.48
N GLU A 331 10.87 -14.55 -17.67
CA GLU A 331 11.91 -13.59 -18.06
C GLU A 331 13.21 -14.30 -18.43
N THR A 332 13.67 -15.23 -17.57
CA THR A 332 14.87 -16.02 -17.79
C THR A 332 14.55 -17.49 -17.54
N PRO A 333 14.61 -18.34 -18.58
CA PRO A 333 14.43 -19.77 -18.39
C PRO A 333 15.53 -20.40 -17.50
N ASN A 334 15.22 -21.43 -16.73
CA ASN A 334 16.20 -22.15 -15.88
C ASN A 334 17.43 -22.59 -16.68
N GLU A 335 17.20 -23.11 -17.89
CA GLU A 335 18.24 -23.54 -18.82
C GLU A 335 19.28 -22.44 -19.09
N VAL A 336 18.86 -21.18 -19.15
CA VAL A 336 19.76 -20.04 -19.38
C VAL A 336 20.66 -19.78 -18.16
N LEU A 337 20.15 -20.03 -16.95
CA LEU A 337 20.91 -19.87 -15.71
C LEU A 337 21.96 -20.97 -15.53
N VAL A 338 21.59 -22.23 -15.82
CA VAL A 338 22.43 -23.40 -15.50
C VAL A 338 23.36 -23.82 -16.63
N ASN A 339 23.02 -23.55 -17.90
CA ASN A 339 23.85 -23.90 -19.07
C ASN A 339 25.32 -23.42 -18.99
N PRO A 340 25.65 -22.24 -18.44
CA PRO A 340 27.04 -21.81 -18.25
C PRO A 340 27.90 -22.77 -17.42
N PHE A 341 27.30 -23.62 -16.59
CA PHE A 341 28.00 -24.63 -15.78
C PHE A 341 28.11 -25.99 -16.49
N HIS A 342 27.51 -26.12 -17.67
CA HIS A 342 27.47 -27.35 -18.45
C HIS A 342 27.01 -28.58 -17.63
N PRO A 343 25.86 -28.53 -16.93
CA PRO A 343 25.35 -29.68 -16.21
C PRO A 343 24.95 -30.82 -17.18
N ALA A 344 24.83 -32.03 -16.64
CA ALA A 344 24.25 -33.16 -17.39
C ALA A 344 22.73 -33.07 -17.53
N ALA A 345 22.09 -32.31 -16.64
CA ALA A 345 20.65 -32.11 -16.57
C ALA A 345 20.26 -30.83 -17.31
N ASP A 346 19.08 -30.85 -17.94
CA ASP A 346 18.52 -29.70 -18.65
C ASP A 346 17.66 -28.80 -17.72
N PHE A 347 17.49 -29.21 -16.46
CA PHE A 347 16.65 -28.56 -15.47
C PHE A 347 17.11 -28.93 -14.04
N LEU A 348 17.26 -27.94 -13.16
CA LEU A 348 17.80 -28.10 -11.80
C LEU A 348 17.03 -27.30 -10.72
N GLY A 349 15.90 -26.68 -11.07
CA GLY A 349 15.16 -25.86 -10.10
C GLY A 349 15.85 -24.55 -9.70
N LEU A 350 15.28 -23.82 -8.75
CA LEU A 350 15.83 -22.56 -8.23
C LEU A 350 15.37 -22.26 -6.78
N ASP A 351 16.17 -22.66 -5.77
CA ASP A 351 15.92 -22.38 -4.35
C ASP A 351 16.33 -21.00 -3.86
N ALA A 352 17.05 -20.24 -4.68
CA ALA A 352 17.50 -18.93 -4.24
C ALA A 352 17.81 -18.00 -5.38
N LEU A 353 17.48 -16.73 -5.21
CA LEU A 353 17.81 -15.69 -6.18
C LEU A 353 18.15 -14.39 -5.47
N THR A 354 19.30 -13.82 -5.81
CA THR A 354 19.64 -12.45 -5.43
C THR A 354 19.89 -11.62 -6.69
N GLY A 355 19.14 -10.54 -6.84
CA GLY A 355 19.07 -9.78 -8.10
C GLY A 355 20.18 -8.77 -8.29
N THR A 356 20.45 -8.44 -9.56
CA THR A 356 21.39 -7.39 -9.96
C THR A 356 20.78 -6.00 -10.00
N GLN A 357 21.55 -5.03 -9.50
CA GLN A 357 21.39 -3.63 -9.86
C GLN A 357 22.19 -3.28 -11.14
N PRO A 358 21.66 -2.40 -12.02
CA PRO A 358 20.29 -1.90 -12.01
C PRO A 358 19.34 -2.97 -12.56
N PHE A 359 18.22 -3.18 -11.87
CA PHE A 359 17.09 -3.86 -12.47
C PHE A 359 16.68 -3.12 -13.75
N PRO A 360 16.18 -3.80 -14.79
CA PRO A 360 15.60 -3.13 -15.95
C PRO A 360 14.61 -2.05 -15.51
N GLU A 361 14.50 -0.93 -16.26
CA GLU A 361 13.45 0.04 -15.95
C GLU A 361 12.09 -0.68 -15.95
N PRO A 362 11.23 -0.46 -14.94
CA PRO A 362 9.98 -1.17 -14.83
C PRO A 362 9.10 -0.86 -16.05
N GLU A 363 8.30 -1.82 -16.48
CA GLU A 363 7.33 -1.58 -17.53
C GLU A 363 6.29 -0.52 -17.08
N PRO A 364 5.64 0.19 -18.02
CA PRO A 364 4.55 1.08 -17.68
C PRO A 364 3.48 0.34 -16.86
N MET A 365 3.11 0.89 -15.70
CA MET A 365 2.14 0.25 -14.80
C MET A 365 1.26 1.28 -14.07
N ILE A 366 -0.03 0.98 -13.94
CA ILE A 366 -0.94 1.71 -13.03
C ILE A 366 -0.67 1.25 -11.61
N THR A 367 -0.51 2.20 -10.70
CA THR A 367 -0.16 1.89 -9.31
C THR A 367 -1.16 2.45 -8.32
N ASN A 368 -1.94 3.45 -8.74
CA ASN A 368 -2.92 4.08 -7.89
C ASN A 368 -4.19 4.45 -8.66
N ILE A 369 -5.34 4.23 -8.03
CA ILE A 369 -6.66 4.62 -8.52
C ILE A 369 -7.38 5.32 -7.37
N GLY A 370 -7.94 6.50 -7.61
CA GLY A 370 -8.60 7.30 -6.57
C GLY A 370 -7.66 7.70 -5.42
N GLY A 371 -6.35 7.77 -5.65
CA GLY A 371 -5.34 8.00 -4.60
C GLY A 371 -5.09 6.80 -3.68
N LYS A 372 -5.71 5.64 -3.97
CA LYS A 372 -5.48 4.37 -3.26
C LYS A 372 -4.54 3.50 -4.06
N SER A 373 -3.75 2.67 -3.37
CA SER A 373 -2.89 1.67 -4.02
C SER A 373 -3.75 0.63 -4.74
N VAL A 374 -3.38 0.27 -5.96
CA VAL A 374 -4.03 -0.85 -6.67
C VAL A 374 -3.91 -2.18 -5.90
N TRP A 375 -2.88 -2.31 -5.06
CA TRP A 375 -2.68 -3.49 -4.20
C TRP A 375 -3.67 -3.60 -3.04
N ASP A 376 -4.39 -2.52 -2.73
CA ASP A 376 -5.38 -2.48 -1.66
C ASP A 376 -6.82 -2.55 -2.23
N MET A 377 -6.97 -2.95 -3.49
CA MET A 377 -8.27 -3.09 -4.16
C MET A 377 -8.55 -4.55 -4.47
N ALA A 378 -9.80 -4.96 -4.28
CA ALA A 378 -10.24 -6.31 -4.63
C ALA A 378 -10.30 -6.47 -6.16
N GLY A 379 -9.27 -7.06 -6.74
CA GLY A 379 -9.06 -7.12 -8.19
C GLY A 379 -8.25 -5.94 -8.75
N GLY A 380 -7.50 -5.24 -7.89
CA GLY A 380 -6.73 -4.08 -8.32
C GLY A 380 -5.47 -4.43 -9.08
N VAL A 381 -4.90 -5.62 -8.96
CA VAL A 381 -3.80 -6.09 -9.82
C VAL A 381 -4.06 -7.55 -10.16
N VAL A 382 -4.64 -7.78 -11.33
CA VAL A 382 -5.00 -9.13 -11.81
C VAL A 382 -4.60 -9.26 -13.28
N VAL A 383 -4.48 -10.45 -13.84
CA VAL A 383 -4.22 -10.53 -15.29
C VAL A 383 -5.51 -10.33 -16.08
N PRO A 384 -5.43 -10.03 -17.40
CA PRO A 384 -6.61 -9.74 -18.18
C PRO A 384 -7.68 -10.85 -18.16
N GLY A 385 -8.88 -10.50 -17.70
CA GLY A 385 -10.05 -11.38 -17.63
C GLY A 385 -10.34 -11.99 -16.26
N ASP A 386 -9.45 -11.78 -15.29
CA ASP A 386 -9.61 -12.30 -13.93
C ASP A 386 -10.78 -11.66 -13.17
N PRO A 387 -11.33 -12.31 -12.13
CA PRO A 387 -12.35 -11.70 -11.31
C PRO A 387 -11.77 -10.61 -10.40
N GLY A 388 -12.61 -9.63 -10.10
CA GLY A 388 -12.35 -8.56 -9.16
C GLY A 388 -13.68 -7.89 -8.82
N SER A 389 -13.80 -7.23 -7.67
CA SER A 389 -14.95 -6.34 -7.42
C SER A 389 -14.64 -4.90 -7.80
N GLY A 390 -13.36 -4.52 -7.84
CA GLY A 390 -12.91 -3.14 -8.07
C GLY A 390 -13.17 -2.20 -6.88
N LEU A 391 -13.53 -2.76 -5.73
CA LEU A 391 -13.72 -2.00 -4.49
C LEU A 391 -12.38 -1.84 -3.77
N TYR A 392 -12.15 -0.65 -3.21
CA TYR A 392 -11.06 -0.44 -2.25
C TYR A 392 -11.37 -1.19 -0.95
N VAL A 393 -10.38 -1.91 -0.43
CA VAL A 393 -10.46 -2.69 0.80
C VAL A 393 -9.69 -1.94 1.89
N PRO A 394 -10.37 -1.17 2.77
CA PRO A 394 -9.70 -0.50 3.87
C PRO A 394 -9.25 -1.49 4.96
N PRO A 395 -8.46 -1.03 5.95
CA PRO A 395 -8.12 -1.83 7.13
C PRO A 395 -9.35 -2.40 7.85
N ALA A 396 -9.16 -3.49 8.61
CA ALA A 396 -10.23 -4.24 9.27
C ALA A 396 -11.20 -3.34 10.05
N GLY A 397 -12.51 -3.56 9.84
CA GLY A 397 -13.59 -2.84 10.51
C GLY A 397 -14.18 -1.65 9.74
N GLN A 398 -13.69 -1.35 8.53
CA GLN A 398 -14.29 -0.38 7.62
C GLN A 398 -14.90 -1.07 6.38
N PRO A 399 -15.97 -0.49 5.80
CA PRO A 399 -16.59 -1.08 4.61
C PRO A 399 -15.74 -0.85 3.35
N GLN A 400 -15.86 -1.78 2.42
CA GLN A 400 -15.30 -1.63 1.07
C GLN A 400 -15.88 -0.40 0.37
N GLN A 401 -15.07 0.31 -0.41
CA GLN A 401 -15.43 1.61 -1.00
C GLN A 401 -15.33 1.59 -2.53
N PRO A 402 -16.36 2.04 -3.26
CA PRO A 402 -16.29 2.28 -4.70
C PRO A 402 -15.65 3.65 -5.00
N PHE A 403 -15.51 3.97 -6.28
CA PHE A 403 -15.00 5.25 -6.77
C PHE A 403 -16.09 6.01 -7.53
N GLY A 404 -16.02 7.33 -7.58
CA GLY A 404 -17.02 8.09 -8.32
C GLY A 404 -16.58 9.49 -8.72
N MET A 405 -17.36 10.08 -9.60
CA MET A 405 -17.22 11.40 -10.18
C MET A 405 -15.88 11.55 -10.91
N PHE A 406 -14.85 12.05 -10.22
CA PHE A 406 -13.50 12.14 -10.75
C PHE A 406 -12.62 11.09 -10.10
N VAL A 407 -12.08 10.18 -10.90
CA VAL A 407 -11.20 9.10 -10.45
C VAL A 407 -9.78 9.37 -10.97
N PRO A 408 -8.87 9.91 -10.12
CA PRO A 408 -7.47 10.07 -10.50
C PRO A 408 -6.79 8.72 -10.65
N ILE A 409 -6.07 8.55 -11.74
CA ILE A 409 -5.32 7.34 -12.08
C ILE A 409 -3.86 7.73 -12.21
N ASP A 410 -3.02 7.08 -11.42
CA ASP A 410 -1.60 7.36 -11.36
C ASP A 410 -0.74 6.10 -11.47
N GLY A 411 0.49 6.28 -11.91
CA GLY A 411 1.36 5.17 -12.24
C GLY A 411 2.75 5.60 -12.71
N TYR A 412 3.41 4.72 -13.46
CA TYR A 412 4.77 4.91 -13.95
C TYR A 412 4.83 4.71 -15.46
N VAL A 413 5.61 5.57 -16.15
CA VAL A 413 5.92 5.43 -17.58
C VAL A 413 7.42 5.76 -17.77
N PRO A 414 8.25 4.82 -18.24
CA PRO A 414 9.69 5.01 -18.43
C PRO A 414 9.99 5.94 -19.60
N ALA A 415 11.21 6.49 -19.66
CA ALA A 415 11.58 7.50 -20.66
C ALA A 415 11.59 6.95 -22.11
N GLY A 416 11.78 5.64 -22.28
CA GLY A 416 11.80 4.98 -23.59
C GLY A 416 10.44 4.86 -24.28
N VAL A 417 9.34 5.13 -23.59
CA VAL A 417 7.99 5.15 -24.18
C VAL A 417 7.79 6.43 -24.98
N TYR A 418 7.19 6.32 -26.16
CA TYR A 418 6.88 7.47 -27.02
C TYR A 418 5.57 8.16 -26.59
N GLU A 419 4.50 7.37 -26.45
CA GLU A 419 3.19 7.84 -26.00
C GLU A 419 2.47 6.75 -25.21
N PHE A 420 1.55 7.16 -24.34
CA PHE A 420 0.76 6.26 -23.51
C PHE A 420 -0.68 6.76 -23.37
N ARG A 421 -1.57 5.88 -22.92
CA ARG A 421 -2.91 6.22 -22.48
C ARG A 421 -3.40 5.27 -21.41
N VAL A 422 -4.39 5.70 -20.63
CA VAL A 422 -5.18 4.77 -19.81
C VAL A 422 -6.42 4.37 -20.61
N ALA A 423 -6.62 3.08 -20.79
CA ALA A 423 -7.75 2.51 -21.50
C ALA A 423 -8.68 1.78 -20.52
N PHE A 424 -9.94 1.61 -20.92
CA PHE A 424 -10.93 0.91 -20.09
C PHE A 424 -11.97 0.13 -20.91
N ARG A 425 -12.66 -0.77 -20.21
CA ARG A 425 -13.83 -1.53 -20.69
C ARG A 425 -14.78 -1.84 -19.53
N LYS A 426 -16.04 -2.18 -19.81
CA LYS A 426 -16.92 -2.74 -18.79
C LYS A 426 -16.40 -4.12 -18.38
N ALA A 427 -16.39 -4.42 -17.09
CA ALA A 427 -15.98 -5.72 -16.60
C ALA A 427 -16.89 -6.81 -17.19
N GLY A 428 -16.30 -7.91 -17.65
CA GLY A 428 -17.01 -9.00 -18.33
C GLY A 428 -17.14 -8.86 -19.86
N ASP A 429 -16.88 -7.68 -20.43
CA ASP A 429 -16.82 -7.53 -21.89
C ASP A 429 -15.58 -8.26 -22.47
N PRO A 430 -15.58 -8.62 -23.76
CA PRO A 430 -14.39 -9.20 -24.40
C PRO A 430 -13.17 -8.29 -24.30
N ILE A 431 -11.99 -8.87 -24.11
CA ILE A 431 -10.72 -8.14 -24.04
C ILE A 431 -10.40 -7.58 -25.45
N PRO A 432 -10.35 -6.25 -25.63
CA PRO A 432 -10.09 -5.66 -26.93
C PRO A 432 -8.60 -5.77 -27.30
N PRO A 433 -8.25 -5.85 -28.61
CA PRO A 433 -6.88 -5.72 -29.06
C PRO A 433 -6.23 -4.41 -28.57
N PRO A 434 -4.92 -4.39 -28.27
CA PRO A 434 -4.24 -3.18 -27.82
C PRO A 434 -4.45 -1.99 -28.77
N GLY A 435 -4.77 -0.82 -28.21
CA GLY A 435 -4.99 0.41 -28.97
C GLY A 435 -6.41 0.57 -29.54
N THR A 436 -7.32 -0.38 -29.31
CA THR A 436 -8.70 -0.32 -29.84
C THR A 436 -9.78 -0.01 -28.81
N ALA A 437 -9.46 -0.12 -27.52
CA ALA A 437 -10.37 0.23 -26.43
C ALA A 437 -10.62 1.75 -26.33
N ALA A 438 -11.67 2.11 -25.58
CA ALA A 438 -11.91 3.48 -25.17
C ALA A 438 -10.77 3.96 -24.26
N GLY A 439 -10.21 5.12 -24.57
CA GLY A 439 -9.23 5.80 -23.72
C GLY A 439 -9.91 6.79 -22.80
N ILE A 440 -9.43 6.88 -21.57
CA ILE A 440 -9.82 7.92 -20.62
C ILE A 440 -9.27 9.25 -21.14
N ARG A 441 -10.17 10.21 -21.34
CA ARG A 441 -9.81 11.54 -21.83
C ARG A 441 -9.57 12.47 -20.66
N THR A 442 -8.49 13.23 -20.72
CA THR A 442 -8.17 14.17 -19.65
C THR A 442 -7.44 15.41 -20.19
N SER A 443 -7.58 16.50 -19.45
CA SER A 443 -6.99 17.79 -19.78
C SER A 443 -6.41 18.37 -18.51
N TRP A 444 -5.17 18.81 -18.60
CA TRP A 444 -4.46 19.48 -17.53
C TRP A 444 -4.28 20.95 -17.87
N THR A 445 -4.19 21.76 -16.83
CA THR A 445 -3.74 23.14 -16.96
C THR A 445 -2.36 23.25 -16.32
N VAL A 446 -1.32 23.43 -17.12
CA VAL A 446 0.09 23.35 -16.69
C VAL A 446 0.83 24.66 -16.91
N GLN A 447 1.88 24.88 -16.11
CA GLN A 447 2.80 25.99 -16.29
C GLN A 447 3.63 25.80 -17.56
N HIS A 448 3.90 26.90 -18.26
CA HIS A 448 4.66 26.89 -19.51
C HIS A 448 5.99 27.65 -19.35
N TRP A 449 7.08 27.08 -19.87
CA TRP A 449 8.39 27.71 -19.88
C TRP A 449 8.53 28.67 -21.08
N THR A 450 8.77 29.96 -20.84
CA THR A 450 8.89 30.97 -21.92
C THR A 450 10.32 31.24 -22.37
N GLY A 451 11.30 30.44 -21.94
CA GLY A 451 12.72 30.67 -22.21
C GLY A 451 13.40 31.55 -21.15
N SER A 452 12.64 32.37 -20.42
CA SER A 452 13.13 33.25 -19.34
C SER A 452 12.71 32.82 -17.93
N GLY A 453 11.85 31.82 -17.80
CA GLY A 453 11.29 31.34 -16.55
C GLY A 453 10.00 30.56 -16.77
N CYS A 454 9.47 29.99 -15.69
CA CYS A 454 8.09 29.51 -15.65
C CYS A 454 7.17 30.72 -15.53
N GLU A 455 6.26 30.86 -16.48
CA GLU A 455 5.19 31.84 -16.36
C GLU A 455 3.92 31.17 -15.85
N ASP A 456 3.17 31.90 -15.02
CA ASP A 456 1.81 31.52 -14.60
C ASP A 456 0.80 31.49 -15.77
N MET A 457 1.26 31.61 -17.02
CA MET A 457 0.46 31.37 -18.21
C MET A 457 0.18 29.88 -18.34
N MET A 458 -0.86 29.48 -17.61
CA MET A 458 -1.58 28.23 -17.65
C MET A 458 -1.92 27.83 -19.11
N ALA A 459 -1.23 26.83 -19.65
CA ALA A 459 -1.48 26.25 -20.97
C ALA A 459 -2.22 24.91 -20.84
N PRO A 460 -3.16 24.59 -21.74
CA PRO A 460 -3.82 23.29 -21.73
C PRO A 460 -2.85 22.20 -22.22
N TYR A 461 -2.75 21.12 -21.46
CA TYR A 461 -2.08 19.88 -21.84
C TYR A 461 -3.14 18.77 -21.91
N THR A 462 -3.55 18.41 -23.13
CA THR A 462 -4.71 17.54 -23.39
C THR A 462 -4.31 16.31 -24.18
N ASP A 463 -5.08 15.23 -24.03
CA ASP A 463 -4.94 14.06 -24.89
C ASP A 463 -5.30 14.36 -26.36
N ASP A 464 -5.02 13.39 -27.24
CA ASP A 464 -5.33 13.45 -28.68
C ASP A 464 -6.82 13.28 -29.05
N GLY A 465 -7.72 13.28 -28.06
CA GLY A 465 -9.14 12.98 -28.19
C GLY A 465 -9.49 11.49 -28.06
N SER A 466 -8.48 10.61 -28.04
CA SER A 466 -8.58 9.16 -27.81
C SER A 466 -7.83 8.71 -26.55
N GLY A 467 -7.43 9.66 -25.70
CA GLY A 467 -6.70 9.43 -24.44
C GLY A 467 -5.17 9.35 -24.57
N TRP A 468 -4.58 9.48 -25.76
CA TRP A 468 -3.12 9.37 -25.92
C TRP A 468 -2.39 10.67 -25.55
N PHE A 469 -1.31 10.50 -24.78
CA PHE A 469 -0.39 11.55 -24.36
C PHE A 469 1.04 11.28 -24.83
N LYS A 470 1.75 12.32 -25.28
CA LYS A 470 3.19 12.22 -25.55
C LYS A 470 3.94 12.10 -24.23
N ASN A 471 4.70 11.02 -24.06
CA ASN A 471 5.45 10.78 -22.83
C ASN A 471 6.53 11.85 -22.59
N SER A 472 7.13 12.40 -23.65
CA SER A 472 8.10 13.49 -23.53
C SER A 472 7.51 14.74 -22.88
N GLU A 473 6.25 15.07 -23.17
CA GLU A 473 5.54 16.23 -22.61
C GLU A 473 5.06 15.92 -21.18
N TYR A 474 4.44 14.75 -20.98
CA TYR A 474 4.07 14.25 -19.66
C TYR A 474 5.23 14.32 -18.66
N ARG A 475 6.42 13.84 -19.06
CA ARG A 475 7.60 13.82 -18.19
C ARG A 475 8.14 15.21 -17.89
N GLN A 476 8.07 16.15 -18.84
CA GLN A 476 8.47 17.55 -18.62
C GLN A 476 7.60 18.22 -17.56
N HIS A 477 6.31 17.90 -17.51
CA HIS A 477 5.40 18.46 -16.52
C HIS A 477 5.45 17.71 -15.19
N ARG A 478 5.61 16.38 -15.19
CA ARG A 478 5.57 15.57 -13.97
C ARG A 478 6.86 15.59 -13.15
N TYR A 479 8.03 15.56 -13.78
CA TYR A 479 9.31 15.34 -13.10
C TYR A 479 10.14 16.62 -12.97
N ILE A 480 10.84 16.75 -11.84
CA ILE A 480 11.60 17.96 -11.42
C ILE A 480 12.70 18.36 -12.42
N ASP A 481 13.17 17.42 -13.26
CA ASP A 481 14.15 17.70 -14.31
C ASP A 481 13.56 18.48 -15.50
N GLY A 482 12.25 18.71 -15.51
CA GLY A 482 11.56 19.64 -16.41
C GLY A 482 11.81 21.09 -16.03
N PHE A 483 11.74 22.00 -17.02
CA PHE A 483 11.96 23.42 -16.78
C PHE A 483 10.88 24.08 -15.90
N CYS A 484 9.67 23.50 -15.82
CA CYS A 484 8.53 23.91 -14.99
C CYS A 484 7.70 22.69 -14.50
N PRO A 485 8.12 21.98 -13.45
CA PRO A 485 7.41 20.81 -12.98
C PRO A 485 6.12 21.19 -12.23
N ASP A 486 4.99 20.63 -12.65
CA ASP A 486 3.72 20.60 -11.94
C ASP A 486 3.53 19.21 -11.31
N SER A 487 3.82 19.09 -10.02
CA SER A 487 3.77 17.80 -9.29
C SER A 487 2.38 17.14 -9.24
N GLY A 488 1.34 17.84 -9.71
CA GLY A 488 -0.03 17.34 -9.79
C GLY A 488 -0.38 16.55 -11.06
N VAL A 489 0.49 16.52 -12.07
CA VAL A 489 0.23 15.79 -13.32
C VAL A 489 0.34 14.28 -13.09
N ILE A 490 -0.77 13.57 -13.24
CA ILE A 490 -0.89 12.10 -13.17
C ILE A 490 -1.25 11.51 -14.54
N LEU A 491 -1.34 10.18 -14.64
CA LEU A 491 -1.58 9.50 -15.92
C LEU A 491 -2.91 9.92 -16.55
N ALA A 492 -3.98 9.96 -15.76
CA ALA A 492 -5.30 10.41 -16.20
C ALA A 492 -6.18 10.82 -15.02
N VAL A 493 -7.20 11.66 -15.25
CA VAL A 493 -8.36 11.81 -14.36
C VAL A 493 -9.60 11.41 -15.12
N TRP A 494 -10.28 10.38 -14.64
CA TRP A 494 -11.47 9.84 -15.27
C TRP A 494 -12.72 10.54 -14.75
N ASP A 495 -13.36 11.36 -15.59
CA ASP A 495 -14.69 11.93 -15.31
C ASP A 495 -15.76 10.87 -15.58
N THR A 496 -15.93 9.96 -14.63
CA THR A 496 -16.83 8.80 -14.74
C THR A 496 -18.31 9.19 -14.89
N LEU A 497 -18.68 10.41 -14.48
CA LEU A 497 -20.06 10.89 -14.59
C LEU A 497 -20.38 11.41 -16.01
N ASN A 498 -19.40 12.01 -16.68
CA ASN A 498 -19.60 12.65 -17.98
C ASN A 498 -18.89 11.95 -19.16
N ASP A 499 -18.10 10.90 -18.92
CA ASP A 499 -17.45 10.12 -19.99
C ASP A 499 -18.51 9.39 -20.84
N PRO A 500 -18.61 9.68 -22.15
CA PRO A 500 -19.63 9.09 -23.01
C PRO A 500 -19.46 7.58 -23.23
N ASN A 501 -18.31 6.99 -22.88
CA ASN A 501 -18.08 5.55 -22.98
C ASN A 501 -18.39 4.82 -21.66
N VAL A 502 -18.70 5.54 -20.57
CA VAL A 502 -19.27 4.97 -19.34
C VAL A 502 -20.77 4.78 -19.58
N THR A 503 -21.18 3.53 -19.79
CA THR A 503 -22.58 3.18 -20.08
C THR A 503 -23.43 2.96 -18.83
N ASP A 504 -22.76 2.75 -17.71
CA ASP A 504 -23.33 2.45 -16.41
C ASP A 504 -22.53 3.21 -15.36
N LYS A 505 -23.13 4.27 -14.81
CA LYS A 505 -22.44 5.21 -13.92
C LYS A 505 -22.11 4.62 -12.54
N ASP A 506 -22.78 3.53 -12.18
CA ASP A 506 -22.55 2.78 -10.93
C ASP A 506 -22.04 1.35 -11.26
N GLY A 507 -21.45 1.21 -12.46
CA GLY A 507 -21.03 -0.07 -13.02
C GLY A 507 -19.62 -0.49 -12.61
N HIS A 508 -19.31 -1.74 -12.90
CA HIS A 508 -17.99 -2.33 -12.70
C HIS A 508 -17.17 -2.29 -14.00
N TYR A 509 -15.96 -1.73 -13.94
CA TYR A 509 -15.07 -1.52 -15.07
C TYR A 509 -13.69 -2.10 -14.81
N VAL A 510 -12.93 -2.25 -15.89
CA VAL A 510 -11.53 -2.64 -15.86
C VAL A 510 -10.72 -1.61 -16.63
N ILE A 511 -9.61 -1.17 -16.05
CA ILE A 511 -8.68 -0.20 -16.64
C ILE A 511 -7.27 -0.80 -16.77
N TRP A 512 -6.47 -0.26 -17.69
CA TRP A 512 -5.06 -0.63 -17.92
C TRP A 512 -4.30 0.47 -18.67
N LEU A 513 -2.97 0.44 -18.64
CA LEU A 513 -2.13 1.27 -19.50
C LEU A 513 -1.91 0.64 -20.87
N GLU A 514 -1.90 1.50 -21.89
CA GLU A 514 -1.39 1.18 -23.23
C GLU A 514 -0.29 2.15 -23.61
N TRP A 515 0.71 1.68 -24.36
CA TRP A 515 1.82 2.52 -24.81
C TRP A 515 2.33 2.14 -26.20
N ARG A 516 3.08 3.04 -26.82
CA ARG A 516 3.85 2.79 -28.04
C ARG A 516 5.31 3.20 -27.82
N MET A 517 6.22 2.44 -28.42
CA MET A 517 7.66 2.78 -28.40
C MET A 517 8.05 3.74 -29.54
N ALA A 518 7.16 3.99 -30.51
CA ALA A 518 7.39 4.88 -31.65
C ALA A 518 6.07 5.46 -32.19
N PRO A 519 6.10 6.58 -32.95
CA PRO A 519 4.90 7.31 -33.43
C PRO A 519 3.87 6.53 -34.25
N ALA A 520 4.23 5.38 -34.80
CA ALA A 520 3.34 4.48 -35.52
C ALA A 520 3.61 3.01 -35.17
N GLY A 521 4.17 2.78 -33.97
CA GLY A 521 4.42 1.43 -33.46
C GLY A 521 3.12 0.71 -33.07
N PRO A 522 3.16 -0.63 -32.94
CA PRO A 522 2.05 -1.35 -32.35
C PRO A 522 1.80 -0.84 -30.93
N ALA A 523 0.52 -0.74 -30.56
CA ALA A 523 0.17 -0.51 -29.16
C ALA A 523 0.53 -1.77 -28.36
N ILE A 524 1.19 -1.56 -27.24
CA ILE A 524 1.48 -2.55 -26.22
C ILE A 524 0.53 -2.25 -25.07
N ARG A 525 0.11 -3.29 -24.37
CA ARG A 525 -0.81 -3.23 -23.26
C ARG A 525 -0.13 -3.75 -22.00
N GLU A 526 -0.42 -3.11 -20.88
CA GLU A 526 -0.05 -3.58 -19.54
C GLU A 526 -0.50 -5.02 -19.33
N THR A 527 0.39 -5.83 -18.76
CA THR A 527 0.15 -7.25 -18.52
C THR A 527 -0.88 -7.50 -17.41
N MET A 528 -1.25 -6.46 -16.67
CA MET A 528 -2.24 -6.47 -15.61
C MET A 528 -3.46 -5.61 -15.97
N GLU A 529 -4.61 -6.02 -15.44
CA GLU A 529 -5.88 -5.32 -15.40
C GLU A 529 -6.14 -4.82 -13.97
N HIS A 530 -6.81 -3.67 -13.87
CA HIS A 530 -7.20 -3.08 -12.61
C HIS A 530 -8.72 -2.88 -12.58
N HIS A 531 -9.39 -3.59 -11.68
CA HIS A 531 -10.83 -3.47 -11.52
C HIS A 531 -11.19 -2.19 -10.77
N VAL A 532 -12.29 -1.56 -11.19
CA VAL A 532 -12.82 -0.32 -10.60
C VAL A 532 -14.34 -0.43 -10.51
N GLN A 533 -14.87 -0.46 -9.29
CA GLN A 533 -16.30 -0.31 -9.04
C GLN A 533 -16.63 1.17 -9.00
N LEU A 534 -17.58 1.59 -9.83
CA LEU A 534 -18.10 2.94 -9.80
C LEU A 534 -19.35 3.04 -8.93
N ASP A 535 -19.50 4.18 -8.28
CA ASP A 535 -20.76 4.63 -7.69
C ASP A 535 -20.86 6.16 -7.77
N ASN A 536 -21.73 6.59 -8.67
CA ASN A 536 -22.08 7.97 -8.95
C ASN A 536 -23.51 8.29 -8.44
N THR A 537 -24.22 7.36 -7.82
CA THR A 537 -25.52 7.60 -7.18
C THR A 537 -25.30 8.23 -5.81
N LEU A 538 -26.11 9.22 -5.48
CA LEU A 538 -26.10 9.81 -4.14
C LEU A 538 -27.18 9.12 -3.29
N PRO A 539 -27.00 9.05 -1.96
CA PRO A 539 -28.00 8.45 -1.08
C PRO A 539 -29.38 9.08 -1.24
N ASP A 540 -30.44 8.29 -1.16
CA ASP A 540 -31.81 8.79 -1.15
C ASP A 540 -32.34 8.85 0.29
N VAL A 541 -32.49 10.06 0.83
CA VAL A 541 -33.25 10.29 2.07
C VAL A 541 -34.72 10.42 1.69
N SER A 542 -35.37 9.28 1.48
CA SER A 542 -36.71 9.20 0.88
C SER A 542 -37.81 9.73 1.80
N GLN A 543 -37.69 9.59 3.12
CA GLN A 543 -38.67 10.08 4.13
C GLN A 543 -37.98 10.49 5.43
N ILE A 544 -38.59 11.45 6.14
CA ILE A 544 -38.24 11.82 7.51
C ILE A 544 -39.51 12.11 8.30
N GLU A 545 -39.51 11.78 9.58
CA GLU A 545 -40.63 12.00 10.49
C GLU A 545 -40.08 12.40 11.86
N LEU A 546 -40.81 13.25 12.57
CA LEU A 546 -40.49 13.67 13.92
C LEU A 546 -41.61 13.22 14.86
N ARG A 547 -41.28 12.52 15.94
CA ARG A 547 -42.25 12.09 16.95
C ARG A 547 -41.90 12.64 18.33
N THR A 548 -42.89 12.86 19.18
CA THR A 548 -42.65 13.04 20.62
C THR A 548 -42.23 11.71 21.27
N LEU A 549 -41.74 11.75 22.50
CA LEU A 549 -41.40 10.52 23.24
C LEU A 549 -42.62 9.63 23.54
N GLU A 550 -43.82 10.20 23.50
CA GLU A 550 -45.09 9.48 23.60
C GLU A 550 -45.51 8.81 22.29
N GLY A 551 -44.75 9.01 21.21
CA GLY A 551 -44.98 8.44 19.89
C GLY A 551 -45.94 9.26 19.02
N GLU A 552 -46.29 10.48 19.40
CA GLU A 552 -47.15 11.36 18.59
C GLU A 552 -46.35 12.00 17.46
N GLU A 553 -46.82 11.84 16.22
CA GLU A 553 -46.21 12.47 15.05
C GLU A 553 -46.39 14.00 15.08
N VAL A 554 -45.30 14.72 14.83
CA VAL A 554 -45.28 16.17 14.65
C VAL A 554 -45.32 16.46 13.17
N GLU A 555 -46.53 16.78 12.69
CA GLU A 555 -46.77 17.16 11.30
C GLU A 555 -45.82 18.27 10.83
N PRO A 556 -45.38 18.27 9.56
CA PRO A 556 -44.63 19.39 8.99
C PRO A 556 -45.39 20.71 9.14
N CYS A 557 -44.70 21.74 9.63
CA CYS A 557 -45.27 23.04 10.05
C CYS A 557 -46.26 22.96 11.23
N GLY A 558 -46.43 21.79 11.85
CA GLY A 558 -47.24 21.53 13.03
C GLY A 558 -46.53 21.92 14.33
N GLY A 559 -47.26 21.87 15.45
CA GLY A 559 -46.76 22.23 16.77
C GLY A 559 -46.77 21.03 17.73
N ALA A 560 -45.68 20.81 18.44
CA ALA A 560 -45.51 19.71 19.40
C ALA A 560 -46.19 19.94 20.76
N GLY A 561 -46.84 21.10 20.96
CA GLY A 561 -47.35 21.52 22.28
C GLY A 561 -46.30 22.22 23.14
N SER A 562 -46.76 22.92 24.18
CA SER A 562 -45.87 23.63 25.12
C SER A 562 -45.22 22.66 26.10
N GLY A 563 -43.92 22.84 26.38
CA GLY A 563 -43.17 22.00 27.31
C GLY A 563 -42.54 20.75 26.67
N VAL A 564 -42.85 20.46 25.40
CA VAL A 564 -42.25 19.33 24.67
C VAL A 564 -40.91 19.75 24.08
N HIS A 565 -39.86 19.13 24.60
CA HIS A 565 -38.47 19.45 24.25
C HIS A 565 -37.69 18.24 23.74
N GLN A 566 -38.17 17.02 23.95
CA GLN A 566 -37.53 15.79 23.47
C GLN A 566 -38.33 15.17 22.34
N PHE A 567 -37.62 14.75 21.29
CA PHE A 567 -38.21 14.18 20.10
C PHE A 567 -37.39 12.99 19.59
N GLU A 568 -38.06 12.10 18.87
CA GLU A 568 -37.46 11.01 18.11
C GLU A 568 -37.47 11.36 16.63
N VAL A 569 -36.30 11.28 15.98
CA VAL A 569 -36.18 11.50 14.54
C VAL A 569 -36.15 10.16 13.83
N PHE A 570 -37.12 9.96 12.94
CA PHE A 570 -37.20 8.82 12.05
C PHE A 570 -36.76 9.23 10.64
N GLY A 571 -36.16 8.29 9.92
CA GLY A 571 -35.78 8.48 8.52
C GLY A 571 -35.85 7.17 7.76
N GLU A 572 -35.99 7.28 6.44
CA GLU A 572 -35.84 6.18 5.50
C GLU A 572 -34.74 6.59 4.51
N ILE A 573 -33.63 5.86 4.53
CA ILE A 573 -32.42 6.17 3.76
C ILE A 573 -32.04 4.94 2.94
N HIS A 574 -31.76 5.12 1.65
CA HIS A 574 -31.34 4.05 0.73
C HIS A 574 -30.10 4.47 -0.06
N ASP A 575 -29.09 3.61 -0.10
CA ASP A 575 -27.88 3.80 -0.90
C ASP A 575 -27.15 2.46 -1.03
N ASP A 576 -26.60 2.09 -2.19
CA ASP A 576 -25.92 0.78 -2.32
C ASP A 576 -24.59 0.74 -1.53
N TYR A 577 -23.99 1.91 -1.32
CA TYR A 577 -22.74 2.11 -0.59
C TYR A 577 -22.91 3.16 0.52
N PHE A 578 -23.92 2.97 1.37
CA PHE A 578 -24.23 3.90 2.45
C PHE A 578 -23.04 4.08 3.41
N GLY A 579 -22.73 5.32 3.75
CA GLY A 579 -21.70 5.68 4.73
C GLY A 579 -22.26 5.94 6.12
N GLY A 580 -23.18 6.89 6.21
CA GLY A 580 -23.67 7.33 7.50
C GLY A 580 -24.60 8.53 7.40
N TYR A 581 -24.95 9.07 8.56
CA TYR A 581 -25.83 10.23 8.62
C TYR A 581 -25.41 11.22 9.72
N ARG A 582 -25.96 12.43 9.62
CA ARG A 582 -26.04 13.39 10.73
C ARG A 582 -27.38 14.11 10.74
N ILE A 583 -27.68 14.73 11.88
CA ILE A 583 -28.88 15.55 12.05
C ILE A 583 -28.50 16.95 12.51
N ARG A 584 -29.21 17.95 11.97
CA ARG A 584 -29.12 19.33 12.41
C ARG A 584 -30.49 19.86 12.78
N VAL A 585 -30.56 20.61 13.87
CA VAL A 585 -31.73 21.43 14.20
C VAL A 585 -31.31 22.90 14.21
N ALA A 586 -32.08 23.77 13.58
CA ALA A 586 -31.82 25.20 13.52
C ALA A 586 -33.11 26.03 13.69
N GLY A 587 -33.03 27.20 14.31
CA GLY A 587 -34.19 28.09 14.50
C GLY A 587 -34.09 28.91 15.78
N GLY A 588 -35.25 29.40 16.26
CA GLY A 588 -35.32 30.11 17.54
C GLY A 588 -35.00 31.61 17.49
N ASN A 589 -35.02 32.24 18.67
CA ASN A 589 -34.70 33.66 18.86
C ASN A 589 -33.91 33.88 20.18
N PRO A 590 -32.61 34.26 20.14
CA PRO A 590 -31.82 34.52 18.93
C PRO A 590 -31.67 33.26 18.06
N PRO A 591 -31.43 33.39 16.74
CA PRO A 591 -31.23 32.22 15.88
C PRO A 591 -30.05 31.36 16.34
N GLY A 592 -30.29 30.07 16.53
CA GLY A 592 -29.30 29.07 16.93
C GLY A 592 -29.35 27.82 16.06
N ASN A 593 -28.35 26.96 16.22
CA ASN A 593 -28.36 25.61 15.65
C ASN A 593 -27.57 24.64 16.53
N VAL A 594 -27.96 23.37 16.48
CA VAL A 594 -27.26 22.24 17.10
C VAL A 594 -27.05 21.15 16.04
N PHE A 595 -25.87 20.55 16.07
CA PHE A 595 -25.55 19.36 15.29
C PHE A 595 -25.48 18.15 16.21
N TYR A 596 -26.23 17.12 15.84
CA TYR A 596 -26.12 15.80 16.42
C TYR A 596 -25.06 15.04 15.62
N GLY A 597 -24.06 14.52 16.35
CA GLY A 597 -22.80 14.00 15.81
C GLY A 597 -22.94 13.00 14.66
N TRP A 598 -21.86 12.86 13.90
CA TRP A 598 -21.77 11.92 12.78
C TRP A 598 -21.85 10.47 13.26
N HIS A 599 -22.61 9.65 12.53
CA HIS A 599 -22.73 8.22 12.77
C HIS A 599 -22.55 7.45 11.46
N ASN A 600 -21.44 6.72 11.35
CA ASN A 600 -21.29 5.71 10.31
C ASN A 600 -22.09 4.47 10.71
N TRP A 601 -22.67 3.75 9.74
CA TRP A 601 -23.44 2.55 10.06
C TRP A 601 -22.62 1.46 10.79
N TRP A 602 -21.29 1.48 10.66
CA TRP A 602 -20.38 0.53 11.31
C TRP A 602 -19.79 0.99 12.66
N ASP A 603 -20.18 2.16 13.19
CA ASP A 603 -19.61 2.71 14.44
C ASP A 603 -20.03 1.93 15.71
N GLY A 604 -20.98 0.99 15.61
CA GLY A 604 -21.48 0.20 16.75
C GLY A 604 -22.25 1.01 17.80
N SER A 605 -22.55 2.28 17.53
CA SER A 605 -23.31 3.15 18.43
C SER A 605 -24.79 2.74 18.51
N PRO A 606 -25.51 3.06 19.60
CA PRO A 606 -26.96 2.83 19.65
C PRO A 606 -27.74 3.53 18.53
N TYR A 607 -27.19 4.62 17.98
CA TYR A 607 -27.81 5.44 16.94
C TYR A 607 -27.63 4.87 15.52
N VAL A 608 -27.00 3.70 15.39
CA VAL A 608 -26.86 2.96 14.12
C VAL A 608 -27.51 1.58 14.19
N ALA A 609 -28.27 1.29 15.26
CA ALA A 609 -28.89 -0.01 15.48
C ALA A 609 -29.88 -0.42 14.37
N ASN A 610 -30.46 0.57 13.68
CA ASN A 610 -31.37 0.38 12.55
C ASN A 610 -30.72 0.74 11.20
N LEU A 611 -29.38 0.63 11.09
CA LEU A 611 -28.63 0.91 9.87
C LEU A 611 -27.80 -0.29 9.43
N ASN A 612 -27.58 -0.42 8.13
CA ASN A 612 -26.61 -1.32 7.53
C ASN A 612 -25.88 -0.61 6.38
N ASN A 613 -25.11 -1.37 5.60
CA ASN A 613 -24.39 -0.88 4.43
C ASN A 613 -25.28 -0.35 3.29
N GLN A 614 -26.61 -0.48 3.41
CA GLN A 614 -27.56 -0.02 2.41
C GLN A 614 -28.46 1.14 2.88
N GLY A 615 -28.22 1.64 4.10
CA GLY A 615 -29.06 2.67 4.73
C GLY A 615 -29.90 2.10 5.87
N THR A 616 -31.19 2.41 5.91
CA THR A 616 -32.10 2.02 7.01
C THR A 616 -32.54 0.57 6.91
N THR A 617 -32.41 -0.17 8.02
CA THR A 617 -32.78 -1.59 8.13
C THR A 617 -33.63 -1.87 9.38
N PRO A 618 -34.77 -2.60 9.26
CA PRO A 618 -35.42 -3.00 8.02
C PRO A 618 -35.82 -1.81 7.13
N ALA A 619 -36.06 -2.06 5.84
CA ALA A 619 -36.49 -1.01 4.91
C ALA A 619 -37.75 -0.27 5.41
N GLY A 620 -37.82 1.04 5.15
CA GLY A 620 -38.88 1.94 5.62
C GLY A 620 -38.41 2.93 6.68
N LEU A 621 -39.35 3.68 7.27
CA LEU A 621 -39.09 4.63 8.36
C LEU A 621 -38.54 3.90 9.60
N GLN A 622 -37.30 4.21 9.95
CA GLN A 622 -36.63 3.70 11.14
C GLN A 622 -36.21 4.84 12.07
N LEU A 623 -36.17 4.55 13.38
CA LEU A 623 -35.63 5.49 14.36
C LEU A 623 -34.14 5.68 14.07
N LEU A 624 -33.74 6.92 13.80
CA LEU A 624 -32.33 7.30 13.67
C LEU A 624 -31.77 7.63 15.05
N ARG A 625 -32.35 8.63 15.72
CA ARG A 625 -31.95 9.03 17.08
C ARG A 625 -32.95 9.99 17.74
N PRO A 626 -32.91 10.07 19.08
CA PRO A 626 -33.54 11.18 19.79
C PRO A 626 -32.73 12.49 19.67
N ILE A 627 -33.44 13.60 19.84
CA ILE A 627 -32.95 14.98 19.93
C ILE A 627 -33.58 15.70 21.13
N ASP A 628 -32.89 16.70 21.68
CA ASP A 628 -33.36 17.54 22.78
C ASP A 628 -33.23 19.03 22.42
N MET A 629 -34.36 19.72 22.33
CA MET A 629 -34.42 21.13 21.98
C MET A 629 -33.75 22.02 23.02
N ASN A 630 -33.55 21.57 24.26
CA ASN A 630 -32.76 22.32 25.25
C ASN A 630 -31.30 22.49 24.82
N ASP A 631 -30.80 21.65 23.91
CA ASP A 631 -29.45 21.78 23.35
C ASP A 631 -29.25 23.09 22.56
N LEU A 632 -30.35 23.72 22.11
CA LEU A 632 -30.33 25.04 21.46
C LEU A 632 -30.15 26.21 22.46
N GLY A 633 -30.18 25.92 23.76
CA GLY A 633 -30.00 26.90 24.84
C GLY A 633 -30.98 28.06 24.76
N ALA A 634 -30.45 29.30 24.81
CA ALA A 634 -31.27 30.52 24.75
C ALA A 634 -32.08 30.69 23.46
N SER A 635 -31.79 29.90 22.43
CA SER A 635 -32.53 29.91 21.16
C SER A 635 -33.83 29.09 21.24
N PHE A 636 -33.94 28.17 22.20
CA PHE A 636 -35.17 27.40 22.40
C PHE A 636 -36.25 28.29 23.04
N THR A 637 -37.19 28.72 22.20
CA THR A 637 -38.26 29.68 22.48
C THR A 637 -39.50 29.23 21.71
N ASN A 638 -40.67 29.84 21.96
CA ASN A 638 -41.84 29.56 21.13
C ASN A 638 -41.61 30.06 19.69
N CYS A 639 -41.15 29.17 18.81
CA CYS A 639 -40.68 29.50 17.46
C CYS A 639 -40.82 28.30 16.51
N CYS A 640 -40.57 28.54 15.23
CA CYS A 640 -40.40 27.49 14.23
C CYS A 640 -38.92 27.05 14.14
N TYR A 641 -38.73 25.76 13.93
CA TYR A 641 -37.45 25.08 13.82
C TYR A 641 -37.39 24.30 12.51
N LEU A 642 -36.18 24.15 12.00
CA LEU A 642 -35.81 23.36 10.84
C LEU A 642 -35.03 22.14 11.34
N LEU A 643 -35.51 20.94 11.00
CA LEU A 643 -34.81 19.68 11.17
C LEU A 643 -34.27 19.25 9.80
N GLU A 644 -32.98 18.94 9.72
CA GLU A 644 -32.33 18.42 8.52
C GLU A 644 -31.64 17.09 8.83
N VAL A 645 -31.92 16.07 8.02
CA VAL A 645 -31.20 14.79 8.02
C VAL A 645 -30.32 14.74 6.78
N TRP A 646 -29.03 14.50 6.98
CA TRP A 646 -28.03 14.44 5.92
C TRP A 646 -27.46 13.04 5.86
N ALA A 647 -27.45 12.41 4.69
CA ALA A 647 -26.84 11.09 4.47
C ALA A 647 -25.53 11.22 3.68
N SER A 648 -24.59 10.28 3.84
CA SER A 648 -23.42 10.17 2.97
C SER A 648 -23.28 8.80 2.36
N ASP A 649 -22.54 8.80 1.25
CA ASP A 649 -22.05 7.67 0.48
C ASP A 649 -20.56 7.43 0.85
N VAL A 650 -20.11 6.17 0.89
CA VAL A 650 -18.69 5.82 1.16
C VAL A 650 -17.79 5.93 -0.08
N SER A 651 -18.36 6.24 -1.24
CA SER A 651 -17.65 6.44 -2.51
C SER A 651 -16.50 7.43 -2.38
N ILE A 652 -15.34 7.03 -2.89
CA ILE A 652 -14.17 7.89 -3.02
C ILE A 652 -14.39 8.81 -4.23
N ARG A 653 -14.71 10.08 -3.95
CA ARG A 653 -14.96 11.13 -4.96
C ARG A 653 -13.92 12.24 -4.84
N HIS A 654 -13.25 12.58 -5.94
CA HIS A 654 -12.27 13.69 -5.99
C HIS A 654 -12.86 14.95 -6.66
N SER A 655 -12.17 16.07 -6.53
CA SER A 655 -12.46 17.34 -7.23
C SER A 655 -11.22 17.87 -7.94
N PHE A 656 -11.34 18.34 -9.18
CA PHE A 656 -10.22 18.85 -9.99
C PHE A 656 -10.53 20.22 -10.67
N ASP A 657 -9.48 21.03 -10.90
CA ASP A 657 -9.43 22.24 -11.76
C ASP A 657 -10.35 23.42 -11.43
N SER A 658 -10.73 23.63 -10.17
CA SER A 658 -11.75 24.64 -9.81
C SER A 658 -13.06 24.49 -10.60
N TYR A 659 -13.21 23.38 -11.35
CA TYR A 659 -14.48 22.71 -11.62
C TYR A 659 -14.92 22.11 -10.29
N HIS A 660 -15.21 23.05 -9.41
CA HIS A 660 -16.10 22.83 -8.34
C HIS A 660 -17.43 22.44 -8.97
N ALA A 661 -17.89 21.21 -8.74
CA ALA A 661 -19.22 21.14 -8.17
C ALA A 661 -19.13 21.94 -6.85
N ASN A 662 -19.30 23.27 -6.91
CA ASN A 662 -19.04 24.08 -5.73
C ASN A 662 -20.14 23.85 -4.70
N PRO A 663 -19.81 23.68 -3.41
CA PRO A 663 -18.49 23.55 -2.78
C PRO A 663 -18.40 22.31 -1.87
N THR A 664 -17.27 22.21 -1.17
CA THR A 664 -16.95 21.57 0.12
C THR A 664 -18.04 21.34 1.19
N THR A 665 -19.34 21.46 0.90
CA THR A 665 -20.32 20.60 1.56
C THR A 665 -20.23 19.25 0.88
N PRO A 666 -19.81 18.19 1.58
CA PRO A 666 -19.88 16.87 0.99
C PRO A 666 -21.32 16.66 0.50
N VAL A 667 -21.49 16.03 -0.68
CA VAL A 667 -22.79 15.92 -1.35
C VAL A 667 -23.64 14.98 -0.50
N TRP A 668 -24.24 15.57 0.51
CA TRP A 668 -25.00 14.89 1.53
C TRP A 668 -26.43 15.21 1.18
N PRO A 669 -27.06 14.41 0.30
CA PRO A 669 -28.47 14.55 0.06
C PRO A 669 -29.15 14.67 1.40
N SER A 670 -29.89 15.76 1.54
CA SER A 670 -30.54 16.11 2.77
C SER A 670 -32.03 16.20 2.53
N LYS A 671 -32.77 15.74 3.53
CA LYS A 671 -34.20 15.98 3.63
C LYS A 671 -34.45 16.81 4.86
N PHE A 672 -35.40 17.73 4.76
CA PHE A 672 -35.72 18.62 5.85
C PHE A 672 -37.21 18.72 6.08
N LEU A 673 -37.58 18.97 7.33
CA LEU A 673 -38.93 19.32 7.74
C LEU A 673 -38.86 20.53 8.67
N THR A 674 -39.98 21.23 8.81
CA THR A 674 -40.09 22.31 9.78
C THR A 674 -41.15 21.96 10.82
N PHE A 675 -40.98 22.41 12.05
CA PHE A 675 -41.92 22.16 13.14
C PHE A 675 -41.89 23.33 14.14
N ALA A 676 -42.91 23.45 14.98
CA ALA A 676 -42.96 24.43 16.06
C ALA A 676 -42.88 23.72 17.42
N ALA A 677 -42.11 24.29 18.32
CA ALA A 677 -41.97 23.81 19.70
C ALA A 677 -41.82 25.01 20.63
N ALA A 678 -42.18 24.82 21.90
CA ALA A 678 -42.01 25.83 22.93
C ALA A 678 -41.54 25.16 24.24
N PRO A 679 -40.62 25.79 24.98
CA PRO A 679 -40.13 25.29 26.25
C PRO A 679 -41.23 25.12 27.32
#